data_AF-A0A0G4MMT6-F1
#
_entry.id   AF-A0A0G4MMT6-F1
#
_cell.length_a   1.000
_cell.length_b   1.000
_cell.length_c   1.000
_cell.angle_alpha   90.00
_cell.angle_beta   90.00
_cell.angle_gamma   90.00
#
_symmetry.space_group_name_H-M   'P 1'
#
loop_
_entity.id
_entity.type
_entity.pdbx_description
1 polymer ?
#
loop_
_entity_poly.entity_id
_entity_poly.type
_entity_poly.pdbx_seq_one_letter_code
_entity_poly.pdbx_strand_id
1 'polypeptide(L)'
;MDYLRSRATPAKAVPQQAASDGPLVWIDCEMTGLDPDTEEILEIHCIITTGNLEPLDGPGWGVVVHQPASRLDQMGEWCTDMHAKTGLTEAVLASTTTPQQAAEGLLAHIRKYVPTPKVGLLAGNTVHADRGFLAKQPYTPIVEHLHHRIVDVSSLKEAAKRWCPREIVEGAPAKTGTHRGREDIEESIAEARYYREPKSPSSNFRPNNLPSTVSSSFSIPDFCFELQSTMSVQTVEFKPFQDQKPGTSGLRKKVTVFQQAHYSEAFVASILLSIPEGVEGSFLVIGGDGRYWNPEVCQLIAKIGAAYGVKKLLIGQNGILSTPAASHIIRKRQATGGILLTASHNPGGPKNDFGIKYNLANGGPAPESVTNKIYETSKTLTSYKIADVPDVDLSTIGTQTIGNLEVEIIDSTADYTQMLKEIFDFDLIKKFFSTHPDFKVLFDGLHGSVDIDLSHTMDYLRYRATPSKAVPQQAASDGPLVWIDCEMTGLDPDTEEILEIHCIITTGNLEPLDGSGWGVVVHQPASRLDQMGQWCTDMHAKTGLTEAVLASTTTPQQAAEGLLAHIRKYVPTPKVGLLAGNTVHADRGFLAKQPYTPIVEHLHHRIVDVSSLKEAAKRWCPREIVEGAPVKTGTHRGREDIEESIAEARYYREVIFGATWSQGREALAAEPTSDDEQWANNLIPNLPLPTFVPTNLPSTVSSSFSFSIPYSCFELQSTMSVQTVEFKPFQDQKPGTSGLRKKVTVFQQAHYSEAFVASILLSIPEGVEGSFLVIGGDGRYWNPEVCQLIAKIGAAYGVKKLLIGQNGILSTPAASHIIRKRQATGGILLTASHNPGGPKNDFGIKYNLANGGPAPESVTNKIYETSKTLTSYKIADLTQIFTLAESLGGVESLVEVPSSMTHAGIPRDQREAVGVFDDLVRISCGVEDAADLVRDVISALDRAVAEQKITAANGNSNGNGH
;
A
#
# COMPACT_ATOMS: atom_id res chain seq x y z
N MET A 1 46.35 19.58 -18.17
CA MET A 1 45.90 20.56 -17.16
C MET A 1 45.63 21.94 -17.78
N ASP A 2 46.49 22.48 -18.66
CA ASP A 2 46.19 23.77 -19.32
C ASP A 2 45.09 23.72 -20.40
N TYR A 3 44.83 22.54 -20.98
CA TYR A 3 43.70 22.30 -21.88
C TYR A 3 42.32 22.40 -21.20
N LEU A 4 42.26 22.27 -19.87
CA LEU A 4 41.01 22.39 -19.09
C LEU A 4 40.73 23.82 -18.60
N ARG A 5 41.66 24.77 -18.77
CA ARG A 5 41.50 26.17 -18.32
C ARG A 5 40.99 27.13 -19.41
N SER A 6 40.99 26.74 -20.68
CA SER A 6 40.78 27.67 -21.81
C SER A 6 39.36 27.71 -22.39
N ARG A 7 38.35 27.14 -21.72
CA ARG A 7 36.94 27.19 -22.18
C ARG A 7 35.93 27.77 -21.18
N ALA A 8 36.38 28.64 -20.28
CA ALA A 8 35.47 29.59 -19.64
C ALA A 8 35.00 30.60 -20.69
N THR A 9 33.81 30.39 -21.24
CA THR A 9 33.12 31.37 -22.10
C THR A 9 32.17 32.18 -21.20
N PRO A 10 31.96 33.49 -21.45
CA PRO A 10 31.28 34.37 -20.50
C PRO A 10 29.82 33.95 -20.33
N ALA A 11 29.29 34.22 -19.13
CA ALA A 11 27.88 34.02 -18.80
C ALA A 11 26.98 34.54 -19.94
N LYS A 12 26.24 33.63 -20.57
CA LYS A 12 25.06 34.02 -21.35
C LYS A 12 24.12 34.74 -20.40
N ALA A 13 23.71 35.96 -20.77
CA ALA A 13 22.66 36.67 -20.08
C ALA A 13 21.44 35.74 -19.90
N VAL A 14 21.05 35.55 -18.65
CA VAL A 14 19.85 34.80 -18.27
C VAL A 14 18.64 35.56 -18.84
N PRO A 15 17.67 34.89 -19.50
CA PRO A 15 16.43 35.52 -19.91
C PRO A 15 15.76 36.15 -18.68
N GLN A 16 15.57 37.46 -18.75
CA GLN A 16 14.97 38.27 -17.71
C GLN A 16 13.45 38.07 -17.72
N GLN A 17 12.95 36.96 -17.19
CA GLN A 17 11.52 36.75 -16.94
C GLN A 17 11.31 35.66 -15.88
N ALA A 18 10.57 36.01 -14.81
CA ALA A 18 10.32 35.31 -13.54
C ALA A 18 11.37 35.45 -12.41
N ALA A 19 11.72 36.70 -12.04
CA ALA A 19 12.54 36.99 -10.84
C ALA A 19 12.04 38.22 -10.06
N SER A 20 10.76 38.23 -9.65
CA SER A 20 10.14 39.37 -8.94
C SER A 20 10.02 39.22 -7.41
N ASP A 21 10.10 38.02 -6.84
CA ASP A 21 9.61 37.76 -5.47
C ASP A 21 10.69 37.76 -4.37
N GLY A 22 11.87 38.34 -4.63
CA GLY A 22 12.92 38.56 -3.62
C GLY A 22 13.78 37.32 -3.26
N PRO A 23 14.89 37.52 -2.52
CA PRO A 23 15.83 36.48 -2.15
C PRO A 23 15.33 35.59 -1.00
N LEU A 24 15.81 34.35 -0.96
CA LEU A 24 15.61 33.43 0.16
C LEU A 24 16.91 33.32 0.97
N VAL A 25 16.78 33.46 2.29
CA VAL A 25 17.86 33.42 3.27
C VAL A 25 17.74 32.11 4.02
N TRP A 26 18.58 31.14 3.65
CA TRP A 26 18.56 29.80 4.20
C TRP A 26 19.42 29.78 5.45
N ILE A 27 18.83 29.47 6.60
CA ILE A 27 19.57 29.41 7.87
C ILE A 27 19.24 28.08 8.54
N ASP A 28 20.28 27.47 9.10
CA ASP A 28 20.20 26.28 9.92
C ASP A 28 21.11 26.47 11.14
N CYS A 29 20.58 26.14 12.30
CA CYS A 29 21.23 26.28 13.59
C CYS A 29 21.32 24.91 14.27
N GLU A 30 22.54 24.47 14.57
CA GLU A 30 22.76 23.36 15.48
C GLU A 30 22.70 23.87 16.92
N MET A 31 21.99 23.16 17.79
CA MET A 31 21.60 23.65 19.12
C MET A 31 21.82 22.60 20.20
N THR A 32 21.79 23.02 21.47
CA THR A 32 21.85 22.10 22.62
C THR A 32 20.52 21.35 22.88
N GLY A 33 19.44 21.77 22.23
CA GLY A 33 18.10 21.20 22.27
C GLY A 33 17.11 22.03 21.43
N LEU A 34 15.80 21.84 21.62
CA LEU A 34 14.76 22.45 20.77
C LEU A 34 13.97 23.60 21.43
N ASP A 35 14.27 23.95 22.69
CA ASP A 35 13.59 25.02 23.43
C ASP A 35 14.42 26.33 23.42
N PRO A 36 14.02 27.36 22.67
CA PRO A 36 14.76 28.62 22.59
C PRO A 36 14.91 29.39 23.90
N ASP A 37 14.11 29.09 24.94
CA ASP A 37 14.19 29.77 26.23
C ASP A 37 15.24 29.15 27.16
N THR A 38 15.63 27.89 26.92
CA THR A 38 16.54 27.14 27.80
C THR A 38 17.76 26.56 27.08
N GLU A 39 17.76 26.55 25.75
CA GLU A 39 18.79 25.98 24.90
C GLU A 39 19.55 27.05 24.12
N GLU A 40 20.75 26.70 23.68
CA GLU A 40 21.72 27.62 23.08
C GLU A 40 22.12 27.16 21.67
N ILE A 41 22.43 28.13 20.80
CA ILE A 41 23.01 27.86 19.47
C ILE A 41 24.49 27.47 19.62
N LEU A 42 24.88 26.39 18.94
CA LEU A 42 26.23 25.83 18.89
C LEU A 42 26.94 26.13 17.57
N GLU A 43 26.21 26.09 16.45
CA GLU A 43 26.70 26.42 15.12
C GLU A 43 25.56 27.04 14.34
N ILE A 44 25.87 28.03 13.50
CA ILE A 44 24.88 28.69 12.65
C ILE A 44 25.47 28.88 11.25
N HIS A 45 24.70 28.48 10.25
CA HIS A 45 25.05 28.61 8.84
C HIS A 45 23.99 29.40 8.08
N CYS A 46 24.42 30.07 7.01
CA CYS A 46 23.57 30.87 6.15
C CYS A 46 24.00 30.73 4.69
N ILE A 47 23.05 30.42 3.80
CA ILE A 47 23.22 30.51 2.34
C ILE A 47 22.12 31.42 1.80
N ILE A 48 22.47 32.31 0.87
CA ILE A 48 21.50 33.22 0.27
C ILE A 48 21.30 32.84 -1.19
N THR A 49 20.04 32.67 -1.59
CA THR A 49 19.69 32.32 -2.96
C THR A 49 18.74 33.34 -3.57
N THR A 50 18.66 33.36 -4.89
CA THR A 50 17.51 33.98 -5.59
C THR A 50 16.22 33.21 -5.30
N GLY A 51 15.05 33.79 -5.62
CA GLY A 51 13.78 33.05 -5.57
C GLY A 51 13.75 31.77 -6.41
N ASN A 52 14.65 31.64 -7.39
CA ASN A 52 14.85 30.45 -8.21
C ASN A 52 15.89 29.48 -7.62
N LEU A 53 16.21 29.57 -6.34
CA LEU A 53 17.08 28.64 -5.62
C LEU A 53 18.53 28.61 -6.15
N GLU A 54 18.96 29.66 -6.86
CA GLU A 54 20.33 29.82 -7.32
C GLU A 54 21.16 30.59 -6.27
N PRO A 55 22.32 30.07 -5.82
CA PRO A 55 23.13 30.69 -4.77
C PRO A 55 23.71 32.03 -5.22
N LEU A 56 23.65 33.02 -4.31
CA LEU A 56 24.17 34.38 -4.49
C LEU A 56 25.52 34.58 -3.78
N ASP A 57 25.82 33.79 -2.75
CA ASP A 57 26.93 34.02 -1.81
C ASP A 57 27.99 32.90 -1.76
N GLY A 58 28.12 32.10 -2.83
CA GLY A 58 29.19 31.10 -2.96
C GLY A 58 29.04 29.95 -1.94
N PRO A 59 30.03 29.68 -1.06
CA PRO A 59 29.92 28.63 -0.04
C PRO A 59 29.03 29.00 1.16
N GLY A 60 28.43 30.20 1.17
CA GLY A 60 27.67 30.72 2.30
C GLY A 60 28.53 31.35 3.39
N TRP A 61 27.89 31.64 4.52
CA TRP A 61 28.51 32.08 5.77
C TRP A 61 28.21 31.07 6.87
N GLY A 62 29.13 30.88 7.80
CA GLY A 62 28.92 29.98 8.92
C GLY A 62 29.91 30.20 10.05
N VAL A 63 29.48 29.93 11.27
CA VAL A 63 30.34 30.04 12.45
C VAL A 63 29.91 29.08 13.54
N VAL A 64 30.90 28.51 14.23
CA VAL A 64 30.70 27.77 15.47
C VAL A 64 30.73 28.75 16.64
N VAL A 65 29.70 28.72 17.48
CA VAL A 65 29.53 29.60 18.63
C VAL A 65 30.09 28.93 19.87
N HIS A 66 30.90 29.64 20.64
CA HIS A 66 31.48 29.12 21.86
C HIS A 66 30.42 28.93 22.94
N GLN A 67 30.43 27.75 23.58
CA GLN A 67 29.68 27.46 24.80
C GLN A 67 30.59 26.78 25.83
N PRO A 68 30.41 27.07 27.13
CA PRO A 68 31.22 26.44 28.16
C PRO A 68 30.88 24.94 28.28
N ALA A 69 31.86 24.13 28.70
CA ALA A 69 31.67 22.69 28.91
C ALA A 69 30.45 22.37 29.79
N SER A 70 30.22 23.16 30.84
CA SER A 70 29.08 23.01 31.74
C SER A 70 27.71 23.14 31.05
N ARG A 71 27.62 23.83 29.91
CA ARG A 71 26.38 23.91 29.09
C ARG A 71 26.24 22.68 28.21
N LEU A 72 27.34 22.21 27.61
CA LEU A 72 27.34 20.99 26.80
C LEU A 72 27.00 19.76 27.64
N ASP A 73 27.42 19.72 28.91
CA ASP A 73 27.10 18.66 29.86
C ASP A 73 25.58 18.57 30.19
N GLN A 74 24.81 19.62 29.89
CA GLN A 74 23.36 19.67 30.11
C GLN A 74 22.55 19.25 28.88
N MET A 75 23.20 18.98 27.75
CA MET A 75 22.52 18.50 26.54
C MET A 75 21.85 17.15 26.78
N GLY A 76 20.70 16.95 26.16
CA GLY A 76 20.06 15.64 26.12
C GLY A 76 20.95 14.58 25.45
N GLU A 77 20.66 13.30 25.73
CA GLU A 77 21.42 12.15 25.23
C GLU A 77 21.61 12.19 23.70
N TRP A 78 20.54 12.51 22.97
CA TRP A 78 20.60 12.60 21.50
C TRP A 78 21.55 13.69 21.00
N CYS A 79 21.48 14.90 21.57
CA CYS A 79 22.35 16.02 21.15
C CYS A 79 23.81 15.74 21.51
N THR A 80 24.05 15.16 22.69
CA THR A 80 25.39 14.75 23.13
C THR A 80 26.02 13.76 22.16
N ASP A 81 25.28 12.72 21.79
CA ASP A 81 25.76 11.69 20.87
C ASP A 81 25.96 12.22 19.45
N MET A 82 25.04 13.05 18.96
CA MET A 82 25.09 13.55 17.58
C MET A 82 26.25 14.53 17.39
N HIS A 83 26.35 15.53 18.26
CA HIS A 83 27.39 16.57 18.18
C HIS A 83 28.79 16.02 18.46
N ALA A 84 28.90 14.96 19.26
CA ALA A 84 30.16 14.23 19.43
C ALA A 84 30.57 13.50 18.15
N LYS A 85 29.64 12.84 17.45
CA LYS A 85 29.93 12.11 16.19
C LYS A 85 30.36 13.03 15.06
N THR A 86 29.83 14.25 15.00
CA THR A 86 30.15 15.22 13.94
C THR A 86 31.38 16.07 14.24
N GLY A 87 31.93 15.95 15.46
CA GLY A 87 33.03 16.78 15.95
C GLY A 87 32.62 18.19 16.38
N LEU A 88 31.32 18.50 16.38
CA LEU A 88 30.82 19.83 16.75
C LEU A 88 31.09 20.14 18.22
N THR A 89 30.98 19.18 19.13
CA THR A 89 31.27 19.37 20.57
C THR A 89 32.70 19.90 20.79
N GLU A 90 33.68 19.33 20.10
CA GLU A 90 35.08 19.78 20.18
C GLU A 90 35.25 21.16 19.55
N ALA A 91 34.61 21.40 18.40
CA ALA A 91 34.66 22.70 17.72
C ALA A 91 34.05 23.84 18.55
N VAL A 92 32.96 23.58 19.28
CA VAL A 92 32.31 24.55 20.18
C VAL A 92 33.24 24.93 21.33
N LEU A 93 33.85 23.94 21.97
CA LEU A 93 34.80 24.17 23.07
C LEU A 93 36.04 24.93 22.59
N ALA A 94 36.50 24.68 21.36
CA ALA A 94 37.64 25.35 20.75
C ALA A 94 37.31 26.74 20.18
N SER A 95 36.04 27.03 19.88
CA SER A 95 35.62 28.32 19.33
C SER A 95 35.83 29.45 20.34
N THR A 96 36.11 30.64 19.83
CA THR A 96 36.15 31.88 20.63
C THR A 96 35.06 32.88 20.22
N THR A 97 34.20 32.50 19.27
CA THR A 97 33.12 33.36 18.77
C THR A 97 31.99 33.42 19.79
N THR A 98 31.67 34.60 20.28
CA THR A 98 30.52 34.83 21.15
C THR A 98 29.20 34.84 20.37
N PRO A 99 28.04 34.55 21.00
CA PRO A 99 26.73 34.70 20.36
C PRO A 99 26.51 36.08 19.74
N GLN A 100 26.99 37.15 20.40
CA GLN A 100 26.93 38.52 19.89
C GLN A 100 27.68 38.68 18.57
N GLN A 101 28.92 38.20 18.49
CA GLN A 101 29.73 38.25 17.27
C GLN A 101 29.12 37.40 16.15
N ALA A 102 28.53 36.25 16.48
CA ALA A 102 27.81 35.42 15.52
C ALA A 102 26.59 36.15 14.95
N ALA A 103 25.76 36.76 15.80
CA ALA A 103 24.60 37.54 15.38
C ALA A 103 24.98 38.73 14.49
N GLU A 104 25.99 39.51 14.89
CA GLU A 104 26.49 40.65 14.12
C GLU A 104 27.07 40.22 12.76
N GLY A 105 27.86 39.14 12.75
CA GLY A 105 28.43 38.57 11.54
C GLY A 105 27.37 38.07 10.56
N LEU A 106 26.37 37.35 11.06
CA LEU A 106 25.25 36.86 10.26
C LEU A 106 24.42 38.02 9.68
N LEU A 107 24.05 39.00 10.52
CA LEU A 107 23.28 40.17 10.06
C LEU A 107 24.05 40.98 9.01
N ALA A 108 25.35 41.17 9.20
CA ALA A 108 26.20 41.85 8.22
C ALA A 108 26.25 41.08 6.88
N HIS A 109 26.35 39.75 6.94
CA HIS A 109 26.29 38.89 5.76
C HIS A 109 24.94 38.98 5.04
N ILE A 110 23.82 38.89 5.77
CA ILE A 110 22.47 39.03 5.20
C ILE A 110 22.29 40.38 4.55
N ARG A 111 22.67 41.48 5.22
CA ARG A 111 22.53 42.85 4.68
C ARG A 111 23.32 43.10 3.40
N LYS A 112 24.40 42.35 3.16
CA LYS A 112 25.18 42.43 1.92
C LYS A 112 24.35 42.02 0.69
N TYR A 113 23.45 41.06 0.84
CA TYR A 113 22.64 40.52 -0.26
C TYR A 113 21.16 40.92 -0.18
N VAL A 114 20.68 41.24 1.02
CA VAL A 114 19.33 41.71 1.31
C VAL A 114 19.43 43.07 2.03
N PRO A 115 19.82 44.16 1.36
CA PRO A 115 20.07 45.44 2.02
C PRO A 115 18.78 46.10 2.55
N THR A 116 17.66 45.85 1.88
CA THR A 116 16.35 46.38 2.26
C THR A 116 15.69 45.47 3.29
N PRO A 117 15.32 45.98 4.48
CA PRO A 117 14.58 45.20 5.46
C PRO A 117 13.25 44.69 4.91
N LYS A 118 12.78 43.57 5.46
CA LYS A 118 11.50 42.91 5.14
C LYS A 118 11.35 42.44 3.70
N VAL A 119 12.45 42.27 2.96
CA VAL A 119 12.43 41.74 1.58
C VAL A 119 12.82 40.27 1.50
N GLY A 120 13.87 39.85 2.23
CA GLY A 120 14.31 38.45 2.24
C GLY A 120 13.45 37.59 3.17
N LEU A 121 13.13 36.37 2.74
CA LEU A 121 12.39 35.40 3.56
C LEU A 121 13.37 34.38 4.14
N LEU A 122 13.16 34.02 5.41
CA LEU A 122 13.85 32.90 6.04
C LEU A 122 13.37 31.58 5.42
N ALA A 123 14.29 30.70 5.05
CA ALA A 123 14.00 29.42 4.40
C ALA A 123 14.80 28.27 5.00
N GLY A 124 14.26 27.06 4.95
CA GLY A 124 14.92 25.86 5.49
C GLY A 124 13.93 24.74 5.77
N ASN A 125 14.42 23.59 6.23
CA ASN A 125 13.58 22.48 6.66
C ASN A 125 13.22 22.63 8.14
N THR A 126 11.92 22.69 8.48
CA THR A 126 11.49 22.92 9.88
C THR A 126 12.01 24.27 10.41
N VAL A 127 12.17 25.25 9.51
CA VAL A 127 12.90 26.50 9.79
C VAL A 127 12.21 27.38 10.85
N HIS A 128 10.96 27.09 11.21
CA HIS A 128 10.31 27.72 12.35
C HIS A 128 11.01 27.40 13.68
N ALA A 129 11.73 26.28 13.77
CA ALA A 129 12.54 25.94 14.93
C ALA A 129 13.76 26.88 15.03
N ASP A 130 14.55 27.01 13.97
CA ASP A 130 15.67 27.96 13.88
C ASP A 130 15.21 29.38 14.15
N ARG A 131 14.08 29.76 13.54
CA ARG A 131 13.45 31.05 13.74
C ARG A 131 13.16 31.35 15.22
N GLY A 132 12.80 30.35 16.01
CA GLY A 132 12.54 30.49 17.44
C GLY A 132 13.78 30.95 18.21
N PHE A 133 14.94 30.40 17.88
CA PHE A 133 16.23 30.81 18.45
C PHE A 133 16.68 32.16 17.93
N LEU A 134 16.48 32.43 16.63
CA LEU A 134 16.77 33.73 16.03
C LEU A 134 15.89 34.87 16.57
N ALA A 135 14.75 34.56 17.17
CA ALA A 135 13.89 35.54 17.83
C ALA A 135 14.46 36.02 19.17
N LYS A 136 15.41 35.27 19.76
CA LYS A 136 16.04 35.60 21.03
C LYS A 136 17.26 36.49 20.84
N GLN A 137 17.54 37.32 21.84
CA GLN A 137 18.76 38.10 21.88
C GLN A 137 19.98 37.16 21.94
N PRO A 138 21.08 37.44 21.22
CA PRO A 138 21.35 38.66 20.44
C PRO A 138 20.92 38.61 18.96
N TYR A 139 20.20 37.58 18.52
CA TYR A 139 19.87 37.33 17.12
C TYR A 139 18.61 38.06 16.62
N THR A 140 17.77 38.59 17.51
CA THR A 140 16.52 39.30 17.18
C THR A 140 16.62 40.29 15.99
N PRO A 141 17.71 41.08 15.84
CA PRO A 141 17.87 41.99 14.69
C PRO A 141 17.84 41.30 13.32
N ILE A 142 18.16 40.00 13.23
CA ILE A 142 18.07 39.20 11.99
C ILE A 142 16.61 38.97 11.62
N VAL A 143 15.79 38.52 12.56
CA VAL A 143 14.35 38.34 12.39
C VAL A 143 13.66 39.67 12.08
N GLU A 144 14.07 40.75 12.73
CA GLU A 144 13.57 42.10 12.45
C GLU A 144 13.94 42.58 11.04
N HIS A 145 15.08 42.15 10.52
CA HIS A 145 15.51 42.48 9.17
C HIS A 145 14.81 41.64 8.09
N LEU A 146 14.47 40.38 8.39
CA LEU A 146 13.80 39.47 7.45
C LEU A 146 12.27 39.70 7.42
N HIS A 147 11.63 39.30 6.32
CA HIS A 147 10.19 39.29 6.19
C HIS A 147 9.56 38.32 7.22
N HIS A 148 8.35 38.62 7.69
CA HIS A 148 7.70 37.83 8.75
C HIS A 148 7.31 36.41 8.31
N ARG A 149 7.01 36.22 7.02
CA ARG A 149 6.78 34.89 6.42
C ARG A 149 8.08 34.12 6.24
N ILE A 150 7.96 32.81 6.33
CA ILE A 150 9.03 31.85 6.08
C ILE A 150 8.71 31.01 4.84
N VAL A 151 9.71 30.31 4.32
CA VAL A 151 9.56 29.19 3.38
C VAL A 151 10.05 27.93 4.08
N ASP A 152 9.13 27.24 4.75
CA ASP A 152 9.40 25.96 5.39
C ASP A 152 9.26 24.80 4.39
N VAL A 153 10.39 24.18 4.04
CA VAL A 153 10.44 23.05 3.12
C VAL A 153 9.79 21.80 3.72
N SER A 154 9.76 21.67 5.06
CA SER A 154 9.02 20.60 5.73
C SER A 154 7.51 20.74 5.48
N SER A 155 6.97 21.96 5.39
CA SER A 155 5.56 22.20 5.06
C SER A 155 5.23 21.73 3.62
N LEU A 156 6.13 21.96 2.65
CA LEU A 156 5.99 21.42 1.28
C LEU A 156 6.02 19.89 1.27
N LYS A 157 6.93 19.29 2.05
CA LYS A 157 7.04 17.84 2.21
C LYS A 157 5.79 17.22 2.84
N GLU A 158 5.26 17.83 3.89
CA GLU A 158 4.06 17.34 4.58
C GLU A 158 2.79 17.53 3.75
N ALA A 159 2.73 18.57 2.91
CA ALA A 159 1.72 18.73 1.86
C ALA A 159 1.84 17.64 0.79
N ALA A 160 3.05 17.42 0.24
CA ALA A 160 3.29 16.40 -0.77
C ALA A 160 2.99 14.99 -0.25
N LYS A 161 3.36 14.65 0.99
CA LYS A 161 3.00 13.39 1.65
C LYS A 161 1.49 13.12 1.62
N ARG A 162 0.70 14.16 1.90
CA ARG A 162 -0.76 14.04 2.00
C ARG A 162 -1.45 14.07 0.65
N TRP A 163 -0.92 14.83 -0.31
CA TRP A 163 -1.67 15.21 -1.51
C TRP A 163 -1.07 14.70 -2.81
N CYS A 164 0.21 14.33 -2.82
CA CYS A 164 0.86 13.75 -4.00
C CYS A 164 0.81 12.21 -3.97
N PRO A 165 0.93 11.58 -5.15
CA PRO A 165 1.28 10.17 -5.24
C PRO A 165 2.56 9.87 -4.45
N ARG A 166 2.59 8.68 -3.84
CA ARG A 166 3.67 8.25 -2.95
C ARG A 166 5.04 8.25 -3.64
N GLU A 167 5.07 8.06 -4.96
CA GLU A 167 6.27 8.06 -5.79
C GLU A 167 6.98 9.43 -5.80
N ILE A 168 6.22 10.54 -5.73
CA ILE A 168 6.78 11.89 -5.61
C ILE A 168 7.46 12.05 -4.25
N VAL A 169 6.87 11.50 -3.21
CA VAL A 169 7.42 11.57 -1.85
C VAL A 169 8.67 10.70 -1.72
N GLU A 170 8.64 9.49 -2.27
CA GLU A 170 9.76 8.54 -2.25
C GLU A 170 10.92 8.95 -3.19
N GLY A 171 10.63 9.76 -4.21
CA GLY A 171 11.63 10.31 -5.14
C GLY A 171 12.39 11.54 -4.62
N ALA A 172 11.96 12.13 -3.50
CA ALA A 172 12.64 13.28 -2.90
C ALA A 172 14.07 12.90 -2.43
N PRO A 173 15.06 13.80 -2.55
CA PRO A 173 16.44 13.52 -2.11
C PRO A 173 16.48 13.04 -0.66
N ALA A 174 17.16 11.91 -0.42
CA ALA A 174 17.36 11.40 0.93
C ALA A 174 18.39 12.28 1.67
N LYS A 175 18.08 12.64 2.92
CA LYS A 175 19.03 13.30 3.81
C LYS A 175 20.15 12.33 4.19
N THR A 176 21.40 12.77 4.09
CA THR A 176 22.57 11.95 4.42
C THR A 176 22.82 11.85 5.93
N GLY A 177 22.16 12.70 6.73
CA GLY A 177 22.19 12.67 8.20
C GLY A 177 23.52 13.16 8.75
N THR A 178 24.16 14.12 8.08
CA THR A 178 25.43 14.71 8.52
C THR A 178 25.28 15.59 9.76
N HIS A 179 24.09 16.19 9.99
CA HIS A 179 23.79 17.10 11.11
C HIS A 179 24.89 18.13 11.32
N ARG A 180 25.14 18.86 10.23
CA ARG A 180 26.06 19.99 10.16
C ARG A 180 25.36 21.06 9.37
N GLY A 181 25.31 22.28 9.92
CA GLY A 181 24.34 23.27 9.44
C GLY A 181 24.50 23.66 7.97
N ARG A 182 25.71 23.54 7.40
CA ARG A 182 25.91 23.81 5.98
C ARG A 182 25.32 22.73 5.08
N GLU A 183 25.69 21.48 5.31
CA GLU A 183 25.19 20.35 4.52
C GLU A 183 23.66 20.26 4.61
N ASP A 184 23.10 20.49 5.79
CA ASP A 184 21.65 20.47 6.03
C ASP A 184 20.90 21.58 5.25
N ILE A 185 21.51 22.76 5.07
CA ILE A 185 21.00 23.81 4.17
C ILE A 185 21.07 23.36 2.71
N GLU A 186 22.21 22.83 2.26
CA GLU A 186 22.39 22.38 0.87
C GLU A 186 21.37 21.27 0.51
N GLU A 187 21.10 20.34 1.44
CA GLU A 187 20.06 19.33 1.33
C GLU A 187 18.65 19.96 1.28
N SER A 188 18.38 20.97 2.11
CA SER A 188 17.09 21.68 2.12
C SER A 188 16.84 22.44 0.81
N ILE A 189 17.87 23.04 0.22
CA ILE A 189 17.80 23.68 -1.10
C ILE A 189 17.54 22.62 -2.19
N ALA A 190 18.20 21.46 -2.12
CA ALA A 190 17.98 20.37 -3.06
C ALA A 190 16.56 19.81 -2.98
N GLU A 191 16.01 19.64 -1.77
CA GLU A 191 14.63 19.22 -1.54
C GLU A 191 13.62 20.27 -2.04
N ALA A 192 13.85 21.57 -1.80
CA ALA A 192 13.02 22.62 -2.36
C ALA A 192 13.05 22.64 -3.90
N ARG A 193 14.23 22.44 -4.51
CA ARG A 193 14.36 22.31 -5.98
C ARG A 193 13.58 21.12 -6.51
N TYR A 194 13.55 20.02 -5.77
CA TYR A 194 12.78 18.85 -6.13
C TYR A 194 11.28 19.15 -6.19
N TYR A 195 10.71 19.78 -5.15
CA TYR A 195 9.29 20.14 -5.11
C TYR A 195 8.90 21.30 -6.05
N ARG A 196 9.87 22.13 -6.48
CA ARG A 196 9.64 23.19 -7.46
C ARG A 196 9.27 22.66 -8.84
N GLU A 197 9.86 21.56 -9.26
CA GLU A 197 9.77 21.11 -10.66
C GLU A 197 8.45 20.40 -10.95
N PRO A 198 7.75 20.72 -12.06
CA PRO A 198 6.64 19.91 -12.52
C PRO A 198 7.10 18.46 -12.78
N LYS A 199 6.33 17.51 -12.28
CA LYS A 199 6.55 16.07 -12.22
C LYS A 199 5.33 15.42 -12.88
N SER A 200 5.42 15.21 -14.19
CA SER A 200 4.42 14.33 -14.80
C SER A 200 4.43 12.99 -14.05
N PRO A 201 3.27 12.32 -13.84
CA PRO A 201 3.23 10.94 -13.38
C PRO A 201 4.05 9.96 -14.23
N SER A 202 4.62 10.41 -15.35
CA SER A 202 5.61 9.67 -16.15
C SER A 202 6.72 10.60 -16.66
N SER A 203 7.80 10.78 -15.90
CA SER A 203 9.08 11.22 -16.49
C SER A 203 10.30 10.70 -15.71
N ASN A 204 10.93 9.67 -16.28
CA ASN A 204 12.36 9.34 -16.19
C ASN A 204 13.01 9.23 -14.79
N PHE A 205 12.83 8.07 -14.14
CA PHE A 205 13.83 7.57 -13.20
C PHE A 205 14.85 6.71 -13.98
N ARG A 206 15.93 7.33 -14.47
CA ARG A 206 17.12 6.60 -14.94
C ARG A 206 18.16 6.57 -13.83
N PRO A 207 18.59 5.40 -13.35
CA PRO A 207 19.85 5.30 -12.61
C PRO A 207 21.00 5.67 -13.56
N ASN A 208 21.82 6.64 -13.17
CA ASN A 208 22.99 7.09 -13.92
C ASN A 208 23.97 5.93 -14.20
N ASN A 209 24.24 5.62 -15.47
CA ASN A 209 25.57 5.38 -16.03
C ASN A 209 25.54 5.12 -17.56
N LEU A 210 26.40 5.86 -18.27
CA LEU A 210 26.92 5.73 -19.65
C LEU A 210 26.55 6.85 -20.66
N PRO A 211 27.54 7.31 -21.47
CA PRO A 211 27.52 8.62 -22.12
C PRO A 211 26.91 8.58 -23.53
N SER A 212 26.18 9.64 -23.89
CA SER A 212 25.67 9.87 -25.25
C SER A 212 26.46 10.99 -25.94
N THR A 213 27.03 10.68 -27.11
CA THR A 213 27.59 11.64 -28.06
C THR A 213 26.55 12.06 -29.11
N VAL A 214 26.34 13.38 -29.25
CA VAL A 214 26.27 14.22 -30.49
C VAL A 214 25.21 13.81 -31.56
N SER A 215 24.34 14.65 -32.16
CA SER A 215 24.29 16.09 -32.47
C SER A 215 22.85 16.54 -32.82
N SER A 216 22.63 17.84 -32.65
CA SER A 216 21.53 18.71 -33.11
C SER A 216 21.27 18.78 -34.62
N SER A 217 20.04 19.10 -35.04
CA SER A 217 19.72 20.30 -35.85
C SER A 217 18.20 20.53 -36.06
N PHE A 218 17.84 21.82 -36.09
CA PHE A 218 16.50 22.42 -36.20
C PHE A 218 15.85 22.28 -37.60
N SER A 219 14.51 22.28 -37.66
CA SER A 219 13.62 23.24 -38.37
C SER A 219 12.30 22.60 -38.80
N ILE A 220 11.16 23.21 -38.45
CA ILE A 220 9.81 22.86 -38.93
C ILE A 220 9.51 23.67 -40.20
N PRO A 221 8.96 23.04 -41.25
CA PRO A 221 7.79 23.61 -41.89
C PRO A 221 6.67 22.58 -42.18
N ASP A 222 5.45 23.07 -42.09
CA ASP A 222 4.18 22.41 -42.39
C ASP A 222 4.19 21.60 -43.69
N PHE A 223 3.93 20.30 -43.61
CA PHE A 223 3.32 19.52 -44.68
C PHE A 223 2.59 18.30 -44.09
N CYS A 224 1.30 18.21 -44.39
CA CYS A 224 0.49 17.01 -44.21
C CYS A 224 1.14 15.86 -45.00
N PHE A 225 1.66 14.85 -44.31
CA PHE A 225 2.15 13.60 -44.91
C PHE A 225 1.72 12.44 -44.03
N GLU A 226 0.93 11.52 -44.59
CA GLU A 226 0.82 10.15 -44.10
C GLU A 226 2.23 9.53 -44.08
N LEU A 227 2.90 9.59 -42.94
CA LEU A 227 4.06 8.75 -42.67
C LEU A 227 3.52 7.46 -42.06
N GLN A 228 3.37 6.43 -42.90
CA GLN A 228 3.44 5.05 -42.44
C GLN A 228 4.82 4.88 -41.76
N SER A 229 4.91 5.18 -40.46
CA SER A 229 6.07 4.82 -39.67
C SER A 229 6.13 3.30 -39.65
N THR A 230 7.06 2.72 -40.41
CA THR A 230 7.32 1.28 -40.35
C THR A 230 7.72 0.95 -38.93
N MET A 231 6.83 0.30 -38.18
CA MET A 231 7.08 -0.19 -36.83
C MET A 231 8.32 -1.09 -36.87
N SER A 232 9.40 -0.68 -36.21
CA SER A 232 10.60 -1.50 -36.09
C SER A 232 10.37 -2.57 -35.03
N VAL A 233 10.45 -3.84 -35.43
CA VAL A 233 10.32 -4.98 -34.51
C VAL A 233 11.70 -5.54 -34.22
N GLN A 234 12.06 -5.55 -32.93
CA GLN A 234 13.31 -6.13 -32.46
C GLN A 234 13.07 -7.56 -31.97
N THR A 235 14.01 -8.46 -32.25
CA THR A 235 14.04 -9.80 -31.65
C THR A 235 15.11 -9.81 -30.57
N VAL A 236 14.70 -10.11 -29.33
CA VAL A 236 15.58 -10.13 -28.15
C VAL A 236 15.82 -11.57 -27.75
N GLU A 237 17.08 -12.00 -27.73
CA GLU A 237 17.48 -13.34 -27.29
C GLU A 237 17.70 -13.38 -25.77
N PHE A 238 17.32 -14.48 -25.13
CA PHE A 238 17.47 -14.69 -23.69
C PHE A 238 17.54 -16.19 -23.35
N LYS A 239 17.90 -16.50 -22.10
CA LYS A 239 17.91 -17.89 -21.60
C LYS A 239 16.51 -18.27 -21.05
N PRO A 240 15.90 -19.38 -21.51
CA PRO A 240 14.57 -19.79 -21.05
C PRO A 240 14.49 -20.00 -19.52
N PHE A 241 13.41 -19.52 -18.92
CA PHE A 241 13.12 -19.71 -17.50
C PHE A 241 12.38 -21.03 -17.25
N GLN A 242 12.74 -21.73 -16.18
CA GLN A 242 12.18 -23.07 -15.87
C GLN A 242 11.04 -23.04 -14.85
N ASP A 243 10.78 -21.88 -14.25
CA ASP A 243 9.90 -21.71 -13.09
C ASP A 243 8.64 -20.87 -13.38
N GLN A 244 8.38 -20.56 -14.66
CA GLN A 244 7.22 -19.81 -15.15
C GLN A 244 5.97 -20.68 -15.35
N LYS A 245 5.64 -21.54 -14.37
CA LYS A 245 4.44 -22.38 -14.42
C LYS A 245 3.23 -21.64 -13.84
N PRO A 246 2.23 -21.22 -14.66
CA PRO A 246 1.00 -20.65 -14.11
C PRO A 246 0.16 -21.73 -13.42
N GLY A 247 -0.37 -21.39 -12.25
CA GLY A 247 -1.42 -22.19 -11.61
C GLY A 247 -2.80 -21.90 -12.21
N THR A 248 -3.84 -22.51 -11.63
CA THR A 248 -5.26 -22.22 -12.00
C THR A 248 -5.62 -20.74 -11.83
N SER A 249 -4.86 -20.02 -11.01
CA SER A 249 -5.01 -18.58 -10.79
C SER A 249 -3.80 -17.78 -11.32
N GLY A 250 -3.17 -18.23 -12.40
CA GLY A 250 -2.05 -17.57 -13.07
C GLY A 250 -0.68 -17.79 -12.42
N LEU A 251 0.35 -17.17 -12.99
CA LEU A 251 1.70 -17.17 -12.45
C LEU A 251 1.80 -16.11 -11.36
N ARG A 252 2.25 -16.49 -10.15
CA ARG A 252 2.49 -15.57 -9.03
C ARG A 252 3.92 -15.74 -8.52
N LYS A 253 4.62 -14.62 -8.40
CA LYS A 253 6.00 -14.54 -7.90
C LYS A 253 6.19 -13.19 -7.23
N LYS A 254 7.31 -13.02 -6.52
CA LYS A 254 7.70 -11.69 -6.02
C LYS A 254 7.91 -10.73 -7.19
N VAL A 255 7.57 -9.46 -6.99
CA VAL A 255 7.86 -8.36 -7.94
C VAL A 255 9.33 -8.38 -8.37
N THR A 256 10.25 -8.59 -7.43
CA THR A 256 11.69 -8.70 -7.71
C THR A 256 12.07 -9.83 -8.67
N VAL A 257 11.23 -10.86 -8.83
CA VAL A 257 11.39 -11.91 -9.84
C VAL A 257 10.88 -11.43 -11.20
N PHE A 258 9.72 -10.78 -11.26
CA PHE A 258 9.18 -10.20 -12.50
C PHE A 258 10.06 -9.08 -13.07
N GLN A 259 10.79 -8.36 -12.22
CA GLN A 259 11.75 -7.32 -12.60
C GLN A 259 13.11 -7.87 -13.08
N GLN A 260 13.35 -9.19 -12.98
CA GLN A 260 14.54 -9.77 -13.60
C GLN A 260 14.48 -9.59 -15.10
N ALA A 261 15.61 -9.29 -15.72
CA ALA A 261 15.71 -9.08 -17.15
C ALA A 261 15.04 -10.24 -17.92
N HIS A 262 14.13 -9.89 -18.82
CA HIS A 262 13.39 -10.80 -19.71
C HIS A 262 12.34 -11.69 -19.03
N TYR A 263 12.15 -11.65 -17.71
CA TYR A 263 11.21 -12.56 -17.03
C TYR A 263 9.76 -12.26 -17.42
N SER A 264 9.35 -10.99 -17.31
CA SER A 264 7.98 -10.58 -17.64
C SER A 264 7.71 -10.70 -19.14
N GLU A 265 8.66 -10.28 -19.97
CA GLU A 265 8.58 -10.30 -21.42
C GLU A 265 8.46 -11.73 -21.96
N ALA A 266 9.29 -12.65 -21.47
CA ALA A 266 9.23 -14.06 -21.84
C ALA A 266 7.87 -14.68 -21.49
N PHE A 267 7.31 -14.33 -20.33
CA PHE A 267 6.04 -14.88 -19.90
C PHE A 267 4.87 -14.31 -20.72
N VAL A 268 4.86 -13.01 -20.99
CA VAL A 268 3.86 -12.37 -21.88
C VAL A 268 3.92 -12.97 -23.27
N ALA A 269 5.11 -13.11 -23.87
CA ALA A 269 5.27 -13.76 -25.17
C ALA A 269 4.80 -15.22 -25.15
N SER A 270 5.04 -15.95 -24.04
CA SER A 270 4.56 -17.32 -23.88
C SER A 270 3.04 -17.41 -23.80
N ILE A 271 2.37 -16.44 -23.16
CA ILE A 271 0.91 -16.32 -23.17
C ILE A 271 0.41 -16.13 -24.59
N LEU A 272 0.95 -15.13 -25.30
CA LEU A 272 0.54 -14.80 -26.67
C LEU A 272 0.69 -15.98 -27.62
N LEU A 273 1.84 -16.67 -27.60
CA LEU A 273 2.09 -17.87 -28.41
C LEU A 273 1.20 -19.07 -28.04
N SER A 274 0.59 -19.03 -26.86
CA SER A 274 -0.25 -20.12 -26.36
C SER A 274 -1.74 -19.89 -26.57
N ILE A 275 -2.17 -18.69 -27.00
CA ILE A 275 -3.57 -18.38 -27.35
C ILE A 275 -4.13 -19.48 -28.27
N PRO A 276 -5.26 -20.12 -27.93
CA PRO A 276 -5.80 -21.23 -28.71
C PRO A 276 -6.10 -20.87 -30.17
N GLU A 277 -6.64 -19.67 -30.40
CA GLU A 277 -7.03 -19.14 -31.70
C GLU A 277 -5.85 -18.53 -32.49
N GLY A 278 -4.69 -18.38 -31.85
CA GLY A 278 -3.53 -17.67 -32.37
C GLY A 278 -3.51 -16.19 -31.96
N VAL A 279 -2.30 -15.59 -31.93
CA VAL A 279 -2.10 -14.19 -31.53
C VAL A 279 -2.37 -13.19 -32.65
N GLU A 280 -2.10 -13.56 -33.90
CA GLU A 280 -2.28 -12.67 -35.05
C GLU A 280 -3.76 -12.30 -35.20
N GLY A 281 -4.06 -11.00 -35.23
CA GLY A 281 -5.43 -10.49 -35.31
C GLY A 281 -6.22 -10.52 -34.01
N SER A 282 -5.63 -10.96 -32.89
CA SER A 282 -6.34 -11.12 -31.62
C SER A 282 -6.79 -9.79 -31.01
N PHE A 283 -7.88 -9.85 -30.25
CA PHE A 283 -8.40 -8.75 -29.43
C PHE A 283 -8.34 -9.16 -27.96
N LEU A 284 -7.56 -8.46 -27.14
CA LEU A 284 -7.35 -8.82 -25.74
C LEU A 284 -7.81 -7.71 -24.78
N VAL A 285 -8.44 -8.12 -23.69
CA VAL A 285 -8.75 -7.24 -22.55
C VAL A 285 -7.61 -7.31 -21.53
N ILE A 286 -7.08 -6.17 -21.12
CA ILE A 286 -6.05 -6.08 -20.09
C ILE A 286 -6.68 -5.52 -18.83
N GLY A 287 -6.61 -6.30 -17.76
CA GLY A 287 -7.11 -5.90 -16.45
C GLY A 287 -6.05 -5.96 -15.38
N GLY A 288 -6.31 -5.30 -14.25
CA GLY A 288 -5.34 -5.15 -13.19
C GLY A 288 -5.96 -4.72 -11.87
N ASP A 289 -5.38 -5.18 -10.76
CA ASP A 289 -5.85 -4.83 -9.42
C ASP A 289 -5.18 -3.59 -8.80
N GLY A 290 -4.33 -2.91 -9.57
CA GLY A 290 -3.63 -1.68 -9.15
C GLY A 290 -2.34 -1.92 -8.37
N ARG A 291 -1.92 -3.18 -8.16
CA ARG A 291 -0.65 -3.46 -7.44
C ARG A 291 0.56 -2.89 -8.16
N TYR A 292 1.61 -2.62 -7.38
CA TYR A 292 2.94 -2.22 -7.87
C TYR A 292 3.40 -3.13 -9.03
N TRP A 293 3.97 -2.53 -10.09
CA TRP A 293 4.41 -3.17 -11.34
C TRP A 293 3.32 -3.40 -12.42
N ASN A 294 2.05 -3.07 -12.15
CA ASN A 294 0.97 -3.20 -13.14
C ASN A 294 1.18 -2.32 -14.39
N PRO A 295 1.38 -0.99 -14.27
CA PRO A 295 1.53 -0.11 -15.43
C PRO A 295 2.69 -0.53 -16.36
N GLU A 296 3.81 -0.94 -15.79
CA GLU A 296 4.99 -1.38 -16.54
C GLU A 296 4.69 -2.63 -17.36
N VAL A 297 3.98 -3.60 -16.79
CA VAL A 297 3.60 -4.82 -17.53
C VAL A 297 2.51 -4.54 -18.57
N CYS A 298 1.61 -3.57 -18.36
CA CYS A 298 0.70 -3.10 -19.41
C CYS A 298 1.47 -2.59 -20.64
N GLN A 299 2.53 -1.80 -20.44
CA GLN A 299 3.37 -1.32 -21.55
C GLN A 299 4.10 -2.48 -22.25
N LEU A 300 4.59 -3.46 -21.50
CA LEU A 300 5.20 -4.66 -22.08
C LEU A 300 4.19 -5.44 -22.94
N ILE A 301 2.96 -5.61 -22.47
CA ILE A 301 1.90 -6.29 -23.23
C ILE A 301 1.57 -5.52 -24.52
N ALA A 302 1.52 -4.18 -24.48
CA ALA A 302 1.29 -3.36 -25.65
C ALA A 302 2.41 -3.52 -26.70
N LYS A 303 3.68 -3.37 -26.30
CA LYS A 303 4.84 -3.46 -27.21
C LYS A 303 5.07 -4.86 -27.77
N ILE A 304 4.94 -5.89 -26.93
CA ILE A 304 5.07 -7.29 -27.36
C ILE A 304 3.84 -7.68 -28.18
N GLY A 305 2.64 -7.30 -27.75
CA GLY A 305 1.40 -7.55 -28.49
C GLY A 305 1.46 -7.01 -29.92
N ALA A 306 1.87 -5.75 -30.08
CA ALA A 306 2.04 -5.13 -31.40
C ALA A 306 3.04 -5.91 -32.27
N ALA A 307 4.16 -6.39 -31.71
CA ALA A 307 5.17 -7.16 -32.42
C ALA A 307 4.73 -8.58 -32.84
N TYR A 308 3.73 -9.15 -32.14
CA TYR A 308 3.16 -10.47 -32.42
C TYR A 308 1.83 -10.40 -33.18
N GLY A 309 1.41 -9.21 -33.62
CA GLY A 309 0.22 -9.03 -34.46
C GLY A 309 -1.10 -8.96 -33.70
N VAL A 310 -1.10 -8.63 -32.41
CA VAL A 310 -2.34 -8.29 -31.68
C VAL A 310 -2.97 -7.08 -32.36
N LYS A 311 -4.24 -7.19 -32.73
CA LYS A 311 -4.96 -6.13 -33.47
C LYS A 311 -5.52 -5.08 -32.53
N LYS A 312 -6.02 -5.51 -31.36
CA LYS A 312 -6.66 -4.61 -30.41
C LYS A 312 -6.35 -4.99 -28.97
N LEU A 313 -6.05 -3.99 -28.14
CA LEU A 313 -6.06 -4.06 -26.69
C LEU A 313 -7.17 -3.17 -26.15
N LEU A 314 -7.94 -3.66 -25.19
CA LEU A 314 -8.85 -2.84 -24.39
C LEU A 314 -8.35 -2.89 -22.95
N ILE A 315 -8.02 -1.72 -22.39
CA ILE A 315 -7.37 -1.59 -21.09
C ILE A 315 -8.24 -0.70 -20.21
N GLY A 316 -8.49 -1.12 -18.96
CA GLY A 316 -9.14 -0.22 -18.00
C GLY A 316 -8.24 0.97 -17.67
N GLN A 317 -8.83 2.13 -17.42
CA GLN A 317 -8.11 3.37 -17.10
C GLN A 317 -7.05 3.12 -16.00
N ASN A 318 -5.85 3.67 -16.20
CA ASN A 318 -4.65 3.46 -15.37
C ASN A 318 -4.18 1.99 -15.27
N GLY A 319 -4.63 1.12 -16.18
CA GLY A 319 -4.39 -0.33 -16.08
C GLY A 319 -5.23 -1.02 -15.01
N ILE A 320 -6.29 -0.37 -14.52
CA ILE A 320 -7.16 -0.89 -13.48
C ILE A 320 -8.43 -1.45 -14.09
N LEU A 321 -8.68 -2.73 -13.85
CA LEU A 321 -9.94 -3.39 -14.23
C LEU A 321 -10.07 -4.63 -13.34
N SER A 322 -11.12 -4.71 -12.54
CA SER A 322 -11.31 -5.86 -11.66
C SER A 322 -11.48 -7.15 -12.45
N THR A 323 -11.20 -8.30 -11.82
CA THR A 323 -11.36 -9.59 -12.48
C THR A 323 -12.81 -9.82 -12.97
N PRO A 324 -13.86 -9.47 -12.19
CA PRO A 324 -15.24 -9.52 -12.68
C PRO A 324 -15.51 -8.56 -13.84
N ALA A 325 -15.06 -7.30 -13.78
CA ALA A 325 -15.24 -6.33 -14.85
C ALA A 325 -14.56 -6.79 -16.15
N ALA A 326 -13.31 -7.25 -16.07
CA ALA A 326 -12.58 -7.78 -17.21
C ALA A 326 -13.27 -9.02 -17.80
N SER A 327 -13.74 -9.95 -16.97
CA SER A 327 -14.51 -11.11 -17.41
C SER A 327 -15.79 -10.70 -18.15
N HIS A 328 -16.53 -9.74 -17.60
CA HIS A 328 -17.73 -9.18 -18.23
C HIS A 328 -17.41 -8.54 -19.58
N ILE A 329 -16.36 -7.71 -19.67
CA ILE A 329 -15.98 -7.00 -20.89
C ILE A 329 -15.48 -7.95 -21.97
N ILE A 330 -14.70 -8.98 -21.62
CA ILE A 330 -14.29 -10.03 -22.57
C ILE A 330 -15.52 -10.62 -23.26
N ARG A 331 -16.57 -10.94 -22.48
CA ARG A 331 -17.82 -11.49 -22.99
C ARG A 331 -18.63 -10.45 -23.77
N LYS A 332 -18.81 -9.24 -23.24
CA LYS A 332 -19.61 -8.17 -23.85
C LYS A 332 -19.02 -7.72 -25.19
N ARG A 333 -17.69 -7.61 -25.28
CA ARG A 333 -16.96 -7.14 -26.46
C ARG A 333 -16.46 -8.29 -27.36
N GLN A 334 -16.77 -9.54 -27.01
CA GLN A 334 -16.36 -10.73 -27.76
C GLN A 334 -14.84 -10.78 -28.02
N ALA A 335 -14.05 -10.43 -27.00
CA ALA A 335 -12.60 -10.46 -27.07
C ALA A 335 -12.08 -11.91 -27.15
N THR A 336 -10.93 -12.12 -27.79
CA THR A 336 -10.24 -13.42 -27.87
C THR A 336 -9.89 -13.95 -26.47
N GLY A 337 -9.62 -13.05 -25.52
CA GLY A 337 -9.34 -13.38 -24.13
C GLY A 337 -8.89 -12.15 -23.36
N GLY A 338 -8.23 -12.35 -22.23
CA GLY A 338 -7.66 -11.25 -21.47
C GLY A 338 -6.49 -11.63 -20.58
N ILE A 339 -5.59 -10.68 -20.35
CA ILE A 339 -4.46 -10.81 -19.44
C ILE A 339 -4.75 -9.98 -18.20
N LEU A 340 -4.76 -10.62 -17.03
CA LEU A 340 -5.10 -9.96 -15.76
C LEU A 340 -3.88 -9.88 -14.86
N LEU A 341 -3.51 -8.67 -14.48
CA LEU A 341 -2.38 -8.32 -13.64
C LEU A 341 -2.83 -8.27 -12.17
N THR A 342 -2.79 -9.43 -11.52
CA THR A 342 -3.26 -9.60 -10.15
C THR A 342 -2.67 -10.87 -9.52
N ALA A 343 -2.26 -10.77 -8.25
CA ALA A 343 -1.97 -11.92 -7.39
C ALA A 343 -3.13 -12.22 -6.41
N SER A 344 -4.34 -11.74 -6.72
CA SER A 344 -5.55 -11.94 -5.90
C SER A 344 -5.38 -11.32 -4.50
N HIS A 345 -5.56 -12.09 -3.43
CA HIS A 345 -5.42 -11.63 -2.05
C HIS A 345 -3.96 -11.50 -1.58
N ASN A 346 -2.97 -11.98 -2.36
CA ASN A 346 -1.58 -11.86 -1.99
C ASN A 346 -1.16 -10.37 -1.91
N PRO A 347 -0.39 -9.96 -0.89
CA PRO A 347 -0.01 -8.57 -0.71
C PRO A 347 0.76 -8.04 -1.92
N GLY A 348 0.47 -6.79 -2.31
CA GLY A 348 1.20 -6.06 -3.35
C GLY A 348 2.33 -5.21 -2.78
N GLY A 349 3.18 -4.66 -3.67
CA GLY A 349 4.27 -3.75 -3.32
C GLY A 349 5.65 -4.20 -3.82
N PRO A 350 6.68 -3.34 -3.78
CA PRO A 350 7.97 -3.56 -4.45
C PRO A 350 8.71 -4.85 -4.07
N LYS A 351 8.47 -5.35 -2.86
CA LYS A 351 9.08 -6.59 -2.32
C LYS A 351 8.08 -7.73 -2.14
N ASN A 352 6.81 -7.52 -2.54
CA ASN A 352 5.73 -8.48 -2.35
C ASN A 352 5.33 -9.13 -3.68
N ASP A 353 4.12 -9.67 -3.79
CA ASP A 353 3.73 -10.56 -4.89
C ASP A 353 3.12 -9.78 -6.06
N PHE A 354 3.48 -10.21 -7.26
CA PHE A 354 2.88 -9.84 -8.53
C PHE A 354 2.32 -11.08 -9.21
N GLY A 355 1.34 -10.91 -10.10
CA GLY A 355 0.77 -12.03 -10.80
C GLY A 355 0.25 -11.69 -12.18
N ILE A 356 0.38 -12.64 -13.11
CA ILE A 356 -0.15 -12.53 -14.47
C ILE A 356 -1.03 -13.76 -14.72
N LYS A 357 -2.33 -13.52 -14.96
CA LYS A 357 -3.34 -14.53 -15.27
C LYS A 357 -3.79 -14.37 -16.73
N TYR A 358 -4.28 -15.44 -17.33
CA TYR A 358 -4.88 -15.41 -18.66
C TYR A 358 -6.31 -15.99 -18.60
N ASN A 359 -7.26 -15.27 -19.18
CA ASN A 359 -8.65 -15.68 -19.35
C ASN A 359 -8.97 -15.88 -20.84
N LEU A 360 -9.86 -16.83 -21.14
CA LEU A 360 -10.31 -17.13 -22.50
C LEU A 360 -11.50 -16.26 -22.92
N ALA A 361 -11.92 -16.37 -24.19
CA ALA A 361 -13.05 -15.64 -24.78
C ALA A 361 -14.39 -15.79 -24.02
N ASN A 362 -14.57 -16.85 -23.23
CA ASN A 362 -15.75 -17.01 -22.38
C ASN A 362 -15.73 -16.14 -21.11
N GLY A 363 -14.64 -15.41 -20.88
CA GLY A 363 -14.39 -14.59 -19.69
C GLY A 363 -13.82 -15.37 -18.50
N GLY A 364 -13.71 -16.70 -18.60
CA GLY A 364 -13.22 -17.57 -17.53
C GLY A 364 -11.70 -17.77 -17.55
N PRO A 365 -11.10 -18.25 -16.44
CA PRO A 365 -9.67 -18.52 -16.36
C PRO A 365 -9.26 -19.62 -17.35
N ALA A 366 -8.03 -19.53 -17.85
CA ALA A 366 -7.46 -20.52 -18.74
C ALA A 366 -7.45 -21.93 -18.09
N PRO A 367 -7.96 -22.98 -18.76
CA PRO A 367 -7.94 -24.34 -18.26
C PRO A 367 -6.51 -24.90 -18.26
N GLU A 368 -6.34 -26.05 -17.59
CA GLU A 368 -5.02 -26.68 -17.42
C GLU A 368 -4.31 -26.96 -18.74
N SER A 369 -5.05 -27.28 -19.81
CA SER A 369 -4.49 -27.48 -21.14
C SER A 369 -3.78 -26.24 -21.68
N VAL A 370 -4.34 -25.05 -21.45
CA VAL A 370 -3.77 -23.77 -21.89
C VAL A 370 -2.65 -23.32 -20.97
N THR A 371 -2.81 -23.45 -19.65
CA THR A 371 -1.74 -23.09 -18.70
C THR A 371 -0.52 -24.00 -18.81
N ASN A 372 -0.71 -25.30 -19.10
CA ASN A 372 0.38 -26.21 -19.41
C ASN A 372 1.05 -25.85 -20.74
N LYS A 373 0.29 -25.46 -21.77
CA LYS A 373 0.86 -24.96 -23.03
C LYS A 373 1.73 -23.73 -22.80
N ILE A 374 1.26 -22.75 -22.03
CA ILE A 374 2.04 -21.55 -21.63
C ILE A 374 3.35 -21.96 -20.96
N TYR A 375 3.30 -22.92 -20.03
CA TYR A 375 4.50 -23.40 -19.33
C TYR A 375 5.49 -24.13 -20.23
N GLU A 376 5.01 -24.97 -21.14
CA GLU A 376 5.89 -25.66 -22.10
C GLU A 376 6.53 -24.67 -23.08
N THR A 377 5.78 -23.67 -23.53
CA THR A 377 6.31 -22.56 -24.33
C THR A 377 7.37 -21.78 -23.55
N SER A 378 7.12 -21.41 -22.29
CA SER A 378 8.08 -20.60 -21.51
C SER A 378 9.41 -21.30 -21.27
N LYS A 379 9.40 -22.64 -21.11
CA LYS A 379 10.62 -23.45 -20.92
C LYS A 379 11.49 -23.53 -22.17
N THR A 380 10.90 -23.32 -23.35
CA THR A 380 11.57 -23.51 -24.65
C THR A 380 11.80 -22.20 -25.40
N LEU A 381 11.16 -21.10 -24.99
CA LEU A 381 11.30 -19.78 -25.60
C LEU A 381 12.70 -19.21 -25.37
N THR A 382 13.47 -19.04 -26.45
CA THR A 382 14.84 -18.49 -26.43
C THR A 382 14.93 -17.05 -26.93
N SER A 383 13.85 -16.53 -27.52
CA SER A 383 13.76 -15.14 -27.95
C SER A 383 12.32 -14.66 -27.96
N TYR A 384 12.10 -13.36 -27.81
CA TYR A 384 10.80 -12.71 -28.00
C TYR A 384 10.90 -11.50 -28.93
N LYS A 385 9.79 -11.15 -29.56
CA LYS A 385 9.68 -9.91 -30.35
C LYS A 385 9.13 -8.76 -29.51
N ILE A 386 9.66 -7.56 -29.71
CA ILE A 386 9.15 -6.34 -29.08
C ILE A 386 9.17 -5.20 -30.10
N ALA A 387 8.09 -4.43 -30.16
CA ALA A 387 7.98 -3.29 -31.06
C ALA A 387 8.62 -2.06 -30.44
N ASP A 388 9.40 -1.32 -31.24
CA ASP A 388 9.91 0.00 -30.90
C ASP A 388 8.80 1.03 -31.16
N VAL A 389 7.88 1.13 -30.19
CA VAL A 389 6.73 2.04 -30.20
C VAL A 389 6.69 2.82 -28.88
N PRO A 390 6.15 4.05 -28.87
CA PRO A 390 5.96 4.80 -27.63
C PRO A 390 5.07 4.06 -26.65
N ASP A 391 5.19 4.40 -25.37
CA ASP A 391 4.28 3.92 -24.33
C ASP A 391 2.87 4.44 -24.59
N VAL A 392 1.86 3.61 -24.27
CA VAL A 392 0.45 3.98 -24.34
C VAL A 392 0.12 4.87 -23.14
N ASP A 393 -0.60 5.98 -23.36
CA ASP A 393 -1.19 6.72 -22.24
C ASP A 393 -2.34 5.91 -21.64
N LEU A 394 -2.14 5.35 -20.45
CA LEU A 394 -3.16 4.56 -19.75
C LEU A 394 -4.18 5.45 -19.02
N SER A 395 -3.92 6.74 -18.86
CA SER A 395 -4.72 7.63 -18.00
C SER A 395 -5.91 8.26 -18.71
N THR A 396 -5.81 8.49 -20.01
CA THR A 396 -6.87 9.15 -20.79
C THR A 396 -7.78 8.11 -21.45
N ILE A 397 -9.08 8.14 -21.13
CA ILE A 397 -10.10 7.32 -21.80
C ILE A 397 -10.16 7.70 -23.28
N GLY A 398 -10.17 6.69 -24.15
CA GLY A 398 -10.23 6.89 -25.60
C GLY A 398 -9.41 5.85 -26.37
N THR A 399 -9.44 5.96 -27.69
CA THR A 399 -8.72 5.06 -28.59
C THR A 399 -7.42 5.70 -29.08
N GLN A 400 -6.34 4.94 -28.99
CA GLN A 400 -5.00 5.27 -29.47
C GLN A 400 -4.55 4.18 -30.44
N THR A 401 -3.62 4.50 -31.35
CA THR A 401 -3.04 3.51 -32.27
C THR A 401 -1.52 3.55 -32.15
N ILE A 402 -0.90 2.41 -31.86
CA ILE A 402 0.56 2.24 -31.81
C ILE A 402 0.99 1.20 -32.84
N GLY A 403 1.60 1.66 -33.94
CA GLY A 403 1.88 0.81 -35.09
C GLY A 403 0.58 0.28 -35.70
N ASN A 404 0.42 -1.06 -35.76
CA ASN A 404 -0.80 -1.71 -36.23
C ASN A 404 -1.77 -2.11 -35.10
N LEU A 405 -1.42 -1.81 -33.84
CA LEU A 405 -2.22 -2.15 -32.68
C LEU A 405 -3.11 -0.98 -32.27
N GLU A 406 -4.42 -1.22 -32.24
CA GLU A 406 -5.40 -0.31 -31.64
C GLU A 406 -5.44 -0.54 -30.12
N VAL A 407 -5.38 0.52 -29.31
CA VAL A 407 -5.47 0.46 -27.86
C VAL A 407 -6.60 1.35 -27.38
N GLU A 408 -7.64 0.76 -26.81
CA GLU A 408 -8.81 1.44 -26.28
C GLU A 408 -8.73 1.48 -24.74
N ILE A 409 -8.55 2.67 -24.18
CA ILE A 409 -8.63 2.92 -22.75
C ILE A 409 -10.10 3.18 -22.39
N ILE A 410 -10.66 2.42 -21.46
CA ILE A 410 -12.06 2.53 -21.05
C ILE A 410 -12.20 2.89 -19.57
N ASP A 411 -13.36 3.43 -19.20
CA ASP A 411 -13.76 3.54 -17.79
C ASP A 411 -13.79 2.14 -17.15
N SER A 412 -13.10 1.99 -16.02
CA SER A 412 -12.94 0.70 -15.34
C SER A 412 -14.24 0.12 -14.79
N THR A 413 -15.28 0.94 -14.63
CA THR A 413 -16.51 0.60 -13.90
C THR A 413 -17.77 0.67 -14.75
N ALA A 414 -17.78 1.44 -15.84
CA ALA A 414 -19.01 1.79 -16.56
C ALA A 414 -19.74 0.56 -17.12
N ASP A 415 -19.03 -0.30 -17.86
CA ASP A 415 -19.60 -1.52 -18.45
C ASP A 415 -20.05 -2.50 -17.36
N TYR A 416 -19.29 -2.63 -16.27
CA TYR A 416 -19.60 -3.52 -15.15
C TYR A 416 -20.82 -3.02 -14.34
N THR A 417 -20.89 -1.72 -14.05
CA THR A 417 -22.03 -1.09 -13.36
C THR A 417 -23.30 -1.23 -14.18
N GLN A 418 -23.21 -1.12 -15.50
CA GLN A 418 -24.35 -1.35 -16.38
C GLN A 418 -24.86 -2.78 -16.28
N MET A 419 -23.97 -3.78 -16.27
CA MET A 419 -24.36 -5.18 -16.04
C MET A 419 -25.04 -5.35 -14.67
N LEU A 420 -24.50 -4.73 -13.61
CA LEU A 420 -25.12 -4.81 -12.28
C LEU A 420 -26.54 -4.24 -12.26
N LYS A 421 -26.82 -3.16 -13.00
CA LYS A 421 -28.18 -2.59 -13.14
C LYS A 421 -29.15 -3.48 -13.90
N GLU A 422 -28.66 -4.38 -14.74
CA GLU A 422 -29.49 -5.40 -15.41
C GLU A 422 -29.82 -6.57 -14.48
N ILE A 423 -28.98 -6.82 -13.47
CA ILE A 423 -29.13 -7.93 -12.51
C ILE A 423 -29.93 -7.48 -11.28
N PHE A 424 -29.67 -6.28 -10.76
CA PHE A 424 -30.23 -5.77 -9.50
C PHE A 424 -31.16 -4.58 -9.72
N ASP A 425 -32.19 -4.47 -8.89
CA ASP A 425 -33.08 -3.30 -8.85
C ASP A 425 -32.44 -2.14 -8.07
N PHE A 426 -31.71 -1.29 -8.79
CA PHE A 426 -31.01 -0.14 -8.19
C PHE A 426 -31.97 0.90 -7.62
N ASP A 427 -33.17 1.05 -8.18
CA ASP A 427 -34.16 2.00 -7.68
C ASP A 427 -34.71 1.54 -6.34
N LEU A 428 -34.95 0.22 -6.17
CA LEU A 428 -35.33 -0.37 -4.89
C LEU A 428 -34.23 -0.21 -3.84
N ILE A 429 -32.97 -0.49 -4.18
CA ILE A 429 -31.83 -0.34 -3.27
C ILE A 429 -31.68 1.13 -2.85
N LYS A 430 -31.78 2.05 -3.80
CA LYS A 430 -31.74 3.51 -3.53
C LYS A 430 -32.90 3.97 -2.66
N LYS A 431 -34.10 3.47 -2.93
CA LYS A 431 -35.29 3.72 -2.10
C LYS A 431 -35.08 3.20 -0.68
N PHE A 432 -34.49 2.02 -0.52
CA PHE A 432 -34.20 1.44 0.79
C PHE A 432 -33.27 2.36 1.61
N PHE A 433 -32.13 2.78 1.04
CA PHE A 433 -31.20 3.68 1.72
C PHE A 433 -31.79 5.05 2.03
N SER A 434 -32.57 5.62 1.11
CA SER A 434 -33.23 6.92 1.35
C SER A 434 -34.34 6.85 2.41
N THR A 435 -34.97 5.69 2.60
CA THR A 435 -36.04 5.50 3.60
C THR A 435 -35.54 5.00 4.96
N HIS A 436 -34.32 4.47 5.03
CA HIS A 436 -33.70 3.93 6.26
C HIS A 436 -32.34 4.61 6.51
N PRO A 437 -32.30 5.90 6.86
CA PRO A 437 -31.05 6.63 7.09
C PRO A 437 -30.26 6.12 8.31
N ASP A 438 -30.91 5.33 9.17
CA ASP A 438 -30.30 4.60 10.29
C ASP A 438 -29.54 3.35 9.85
N PHE A 439 -29.82 2.82 8.66
CA PHE A 439 -29.14 1.65 8.10
C PHE A 439 -27.75 2.03 7.57
N LYS A 440 -26.72 1.63 8.32
CA LYS A 440 -25.32 1.93 8.00
C LYS A 440 -24.68 0.77 7.25
N VAL A 441 -23.99 1.08 6.16
CA VAL A 441 -23.14 0.13 5.43
C VAL A 441 -21.70 0.59 5.53
N LEU A 442 -20.83 -0.31 5.97
CA LEU A 442 -19.39 -0.16 5.90
C LEU A 442 -18.89 -1.07 4.78
N PHE A 443 -18.28 -0.46 3.76
CA PHE A 443 -17.59 -1.17 2.70
C PHE A 443 -16.10 -0.90 2.84
N ASP A 444 -15.30 -1.96 2.81
CA ASP A 444 -13.85 -1.90 2.83
C ASP A 444 -13.32 -2.59 1.57
N GLY A 445 -12.84 -1.78 0.63
CA GLY A 445 -12.24 -2.25 -0.62
C GLY A 445 -10.82 -2.79 -0.45
N LEU A 446 -10.26 -2.77 0.77
CA LEU A 446 -8.91 -3.22 1.12
C LEU A 446 -7.82 -2.60 0.23
N HIS A 447 -8.05 -1.36 -0.23
CA HIS A 447 -7.19 -0.62 -1.16
C HIS A 447 -6.89 -1.35 -2.49
N GLY A 448 -7.76 -2.28 -2.89
CA GLY A 448 -7.66 -3.02 -4.16
C GLY A 448 -8.60 -2.48 -5.24
N SER A 449 -8.61 -3.10 -6.42
CA SER A 449 -9.45 -2.64 -7.55
C SER A 449 -10.96 -2.65 -7.31
N VAL A 450 -11.46 -3.40 -6.33
CA VAL A 450 -12.89 -3.42 -5.97
C VAL A 450 -13.33 -2.11 -5.31
N ASP A 451 -12.39 -1.34 -4.74
CA ASP A 451 -12.65 -0.01 -4.18
C ASP A 451 -13.20 0.94 -5.25
N ILE A 452 -12.70 0.83 -6.49
CA ILE A 452 -13.11 1.65 -7.63
C ILE A 452 -14.49 1.20 -8.17
N ASP A 453 -14.74 -0.10 -8.29
CA ASP A 453 -16.02 -0.62 -8.83
C ASP A 453 -17.24 -0.27 -7.95
N LEU A 454 -17.07 -0.37 -6.62
CA LEU A 454 -18.17 -0.22 -5.67
C LEU A 454 -18.31 1.21 -5.12
N SER A 455 -17.24 2.02 -5.07
CA SER A 455 -17.38 3.46 -4.77
C SER A 455 -18.28 4.14 -5.81
N HIS A 456 -18.04 3.93 -7.11
CA HIS A 456 -18.88 4.45 -8.19
C HIS A 456 -20.32 3.93 -8.14
N THR A 457 -20.51 2.64 -7.81
CA THR A 457 -21.85 2.03 -7.69
C THR A 457 -22.61 2.56 -6.46
N MET A 458 -21.95 2.71 -5.32
CA MET A 458 -22.53 3.26 -4.08
C MET A 458 -22.79 4.76 -4.20
N ASP A 459 -21.93 5.50 -4.89
CA ASP A 459 -22.16 6.90 -5.22
C ASP A 459 -23.40 7.07 -6.09
N TYR A 460 -23.62 6.21 -7.09
CA TYR A 460 -24.86 6.21 -7.88
C TYR A 460 -26.12 5.99 -7.02
N LEU A 461 -26.05 5.08 -6.05
CA LEU A 461 -27.15 4.83 -5.09
C LEU A 461 -27.38 6.04 -4.16
N ARG A 462 -26.35 6.85 -3.89
CA ARG A 462 -26.44 8.06 -3.07
C ARG A 462 -26.85 9.33 -3.86
N TYR A 463 -26.59 9.42 -5.17
CA TYR A 463 -26.67 10.68 -5.93
C TYR A 463 -28.04 10.93 -6.61
N ARG A 464 -28.94 11.70 -5.96
CA ARG A 464 -29.88 12.66 -6.61
C ARG A 464 -30.46 13.71 -5.65
N ALA A 465 -29.76 14.00 -4.56
CA ALA A 465 -29.84 15.31 -3.91
C ALA A 465 -28.69 16.18 -4.48
N THR A 466 -29.03 17.35 -5.01
CA THR A 466 -28.20 18.29 -5.80
C THR A 466 -27.09 18.99 -4.96
N PRO A 467 -26.13 19.71 -5.57
CA PRO A 467 -24.80 19.22 -5.96
C PRO A 467 -23.64 19.84 -5.15
N SER A 468 -22.54 19.10 -5.03
CA SER A 468 -21.19 19.65 -4.94
C SER A 468 -20.24 18.69 -5.66
N LYS A 469 -19.42 19.21 -6.57
CA LYS A 469 -18.36 18.47 -7.28
C LYS A 469 -17.33 18.02 -6.26
N ALA A 470 -17.10 16.71 -6.15
CA ALA A 470 -15.97 16.16 -5.41
C ALA A 470 -15.21 15.20 -6.33
N VAL A 471 -13.92 15.51 -6.51
CA VAL A 471 -12.88 14.65 -7.10
C VAL A 471 -12.71 13.41 -6.20
N PRO A 472 -12.43 12.20 -6.73
CA PRO A 472 -12.36 10.98 -5.92
C PRO A 472 -11.32 11.10 -4.79
N GLN A 473 -11.75 10.83 -3.55
CA GLN A 473 -10.94 10.88 -2.34
C GLN A 473 -9.94 9.71 -2.29
N GLN A 474 -8.66 9.97 -2.53
CA GLN A 474 -7.59 9.21 -1.87
C GLN A 474 -7.57 9.65 -0.41
N ALA A 475 -7.82 8.76 0.56
CA ALA A 475 -7.58 9.06 1.97
C ALA A 475 -6.08 9.31 2.20
N ALA A 476 -5.66 10.55 2.45
CA ALA A 476 -4.29 10.85 2.86
C ALA A 476 -3.98 10.14 4.19
N SER A 477 -3.01 9.23 4.17
CA SER A 477 -2.67 8.34 5.30
C SER A 477 -1.83 8.99 6.42
N ASP A 478 -1.43 10.27 6.31
CA ASP A 478 -0.41 10.90 7.17
C ASP A 478 -0.97 11.66 8.40
N GLY A 479 -2.15 11.28 8.90
CA GLY A 479 -2.68 11.80 10.17
C GLY A 479 -3.38 13.17 10.10
N PRO A 480 -4.01 13.60 11.21
CA PRO A 480 -4.85 14.79 11.27
C PRO A 480 -4.05 16.11 11.29
N LEU A 481 -4.67 17.17 10.78
CA LEU A 481 -4.15 18.55 10.87
C LEU A 481 -4.96 19.31 11.91
N VAL A 482 -4.25 19.98 12.83
CA VAL A 482 -4.80 20.76 13.92
C VAL A 482 -4.60 22.23 13.59
N TRP A 483 -5.67 22.87 13.13
CA TRP A 483 -5.65 24.25 12.66
C TRP A 483 -5.89 25.17 13.84
N ILE A 484 -4.91 26.00 14.19
CA ILE A 484 -5.03 26.94 15.30
C ILE A 484 -4.66 28.32 14.81
N ASP A 485 -5.45 29.29 15.24
CA ASP A 485 -5.23 30.71 15.00
C ASP A 485 -5.51 31.46 16.30
N CYS A 486 -4.60 32.37 16.64
CA CYS A 486 -4.67 33.19 17.85
C CYS A 486 -4.70 34.67 17.47
N GLU A 487 -5.70 35.39 17.96
CA GLU A 487 -5.67 36.85 17.97
C GLU A 487 -4.92 37.33 19.21
N MET A 488 -4.05 38.32 19.04
CA MET A 488 -3.04 38.69 20.05
C MET A 488 -2.98 40.21 20.25
N THR A 489 -2.36 40.65 21.34
CA THR A 489 -2.08 42.07 21.59
C THR A 489 -0.93 42.63 20.74
N GLY A 490 -0.13 41.75 20.13
CA GLY A 490 0.99 42.04 19.24
C GLY A 490 1.63 40.74 18.75
N LEU A 491 2.84 40.81 18.18
CA LEU A 491 3.51 39.66 17.53
C LEU A 491 4.68 39.06 18.31
N ASP A 492 5.01 39.59 19.49
CA ASP A 492 6.11 39.10 20.34
C ASP A 492 5.59 38.21 21.48
N PRO A 493 5.79 36.88 21.43
CA PRO A 493 5.29 35.96 22.45
C PRO A 493 5.84 36.18 23.86
N ASP A 494 6.96 36.91 24.02
CA ASP A 494 7.54 37.17 25.34
C ASP A 494 6.88 38.37 26.04
N THR A 495 6.20 39.24 25.30
CA THR A 495 5.67 40.52 25.80
C THR A 495 4.20 40.76 25.48
N GLU A 496 3.63 39.94 24.60
CA GLU A 496 2.25 40.02 24.12
C GLU A 496 1.42 38.82 24.57
N GLU A 497 0.10 38.99 24.57
CA GLU A 497 -0.85 38.04 25.15
C GLU A 497 -1.89 37.58 24.11
N ILE A 498 -2.35 36.34 24.24
CA ILE A 498 -3.49 35.81 23.45
C ILE A 498 -4.80 36.43 23.96
N LEU A 499 -5.61 36.92 23.03
CA LEU A 499 -6.94 37.52 23.23
C LEU A 499 -8.07 36.57 22.83
N GLU A 500 -7.89 35.81 21.76
CA GLU A 500 -8.85 34.82 21.27
C GLU A 500 -8.06 33.67 20.66
N ILE A 501 -8.53 32.45 20.86
CA ILE A 501 -7.92 31.25 20.28
C ILE A 501 -8.98 30.33 19.73
N HIS A 502 -8.79 29.88 18.50
CA HIS A 502 -9.67 28.95 17.81
C HIS A 502 -8.92 27.72 17.33
N CYS A 503 -9.66 26.61 17.21
CA CYS A 503 -9.12 25.34 16.76
C CYS A 503 -10.15 24.60 15.89
N ILE A 504 -9.74 24.16 14.71
CA ILE A 504 -10.48 23.23 13.85
C ILE A 504 -9.57 22.04 13.57
N ILE A 505 -10.11 20.83 13.61
CA ILE A 505 -9.34 19.62 13.34
C ILE A 505 -9.83 19.01 12.04
N THR A 506 -8.92 18.72 11.11
CA THR A 506 -9.25 18.08 9.84
C THR A 506 -8.47 16.77 9.65
N THR A 507 -8.96 15.94 8.72
CA THR A 507 -8.15 14.87 8.13
C THR A 507 -6.99 15.44 7.32
N GLY A 508 -6.02 14.61 6.93
CA GLY A 508 -4.96 15.01 5.98
C GLY A 508 -5.48 15.54 4.64
N ASN A 509 -6.73 15.20 4.28
CA ASN A 509 -7.44 15.70 3.11
C ASN A 509 -8.17 17.02 3.32
N LEU A 510 -7.98 17.69 4.45
CA LEU A 510 -8.64 18.96 4.77
C LEU A 510 -10.15 18.84 5.03
N GLU A 511 -10.65 17.64 5.35
CA GLU A 511 -12.05 17.46 5.75
C GLU A 511 -12.24 17.62 7.26
N PRO A 512 -13.14 18.50 7.74
CA PRO A 512 -13.38 18.73 9.16
C PRO A 512 -13.80 17.46 9.92
N LEU A 513 -13.20 17.24 11.09
CA LEU A 513 -13.49 16.14 12.01
C LEU A 513 -14.35 16.59 13.20
N ASP A 514 -14.30 17.86 13.56
CA ASP A 514 -14.89 18.40 14.80
C ASP A 514 -16.06 19.36 14.58
N GLY A 515 -16.74 19.26 13.43
CA GLY A 515 -17.96 20.01 13.12
C GLY A 515 -17.70 21.51 13.02
N SER A 516 -18.01 22.27 14.06
CA SER A 516 -17.83 23.73 14.12
C SER A 516 -16.52 24.18 14.76
N GLY A 517 -15.64 23.26 15.15
CA GLY A 517 -14.41 23.57 15.88
C GLY A 517 -14.62 23.90 17.36
N TRP A 518 -13.55 24.36 17.99
CA TRP A 518 -13.49 24.89 19.35
C TRP A 518 -12.93 26.31 19.33
N GLY A 519 -13.38 27.16 20.24
CA GLY A 519 -12.86 28.52 20.34
C GLY A 519 -13.26 29.21 21.63
N VAL A 520 -12.41 30.13 22.09
CA VAL A 520 -12.67 30.92 23.28
C VAL A 520 -11.99 32.28 23.22
N VAL A 521 -12.67 33.28 23.77
CA VAL A 521 -12.10 34.60 24.04
C VAL A 521 -11.47 34.58 25.43
N VAL A 522 -10.21 34.98 25.54
CA VAL A 522 -9.42 34.98 26.77
C VAL A 522 -9.50 36.35 27.42
N HIS A 523 -9.78 36.38 28.72
CA HIS A 523 -9.87 37.63 29.46
C HIS A 523 -8.50 38.29 29.59
N GLN A 524 -8.43 39.59 29.29
CA GLN A 524 -7.30 40.47 29.62
C GLN A 524 -7.81 41.76 30.25
N PRO A 525 -7.08 42.33 31.23
CA PRO A 525 -7.47 43.58 31.86
C PRO A 525 -7.34 44.75 30.88
N ALA A 526 -8.17 45.79 31.06
CA ALA A 526 -8.13 47.01 30.25
C ALA A 526 -6.72 47.61 30.16
N SER A 527 -5.97 47.60 31.28
CA SER A 527 -4.59 48.08 31.32
C SER A 527 -3.62 47.37 30.39
N ARG A 528 -3.90 46.11 29.99
CA ARG A 528 -3.12 45.37 28.99
C ARG A 528 -3.55 45.76 27.58
N LEU A 529 -4.84 45.88 27.32
CA LEU A 529 -5.37 46.32 26.03
C LEU A 529 -4.91 47.74 25.67
N ASP A 530 -4.76 48.61 26.67
CA ASP A 530 -4.22 49.97 26.49
C ASP A 530 -2.75 50.00 26.02
N GLN A 531 -2.02 48.88 26.15
CA GLN A 531 -0.62 48.75 25.72
C GLN A 531 -0.49 48.22 24.29
N MET A 532 -1.59 47.82 23.66
CA MET A 532 -1.59 47.35 22.27
C MET A 532 -1.11 48.45 21.31
N GLY A 533 -0.36 48.03 20.29
CA GLY A 533 -0.04 48.92 19.18
C GLY A 533 -1.29 49.40 18.44
N GLN A 534 -1.21 50.59 17.82
CA GLN A 534 -2.35 51.25 17.17
C GLN A 534 -3.12 50.34 16.21
N TRP A 535 -2.40 49.53 15.42
CA TRP A 535 -3.02 48.62 14.47
C TRP A 535 -3.91 47.57 15.15
N CYS A 536 -3.41 46.93 16.22
CA CYS A 536 -4.16 45.93 16.98
C CYS A 536 -5.38 46.57 17.67
N THR A 537 -5.21 47.76 18.25
CA THR A 537 -6.29 48.53 18.87
C THR A 537 -7.42 48.82 17.89
N ASP A 538 -7.09 49.32 16.70
CA ASP A 538 -8.09 49.64 15.67
C ASP A 538 -8.78 48.38 15.12
N MET A 539 -8.00 47.32 14.89
CA MET A 539 -8.52 46.07 14.32
C MET A 539 -9.47 45.36 15.29
N HIS A 540 -9.04 45.14 16.54
CA HIS A 540 -9.83 44.44 17.55
C HIS A 540 -11.06 45.23 18.00
N ALA A 541 -11.00 46.56 17.93
CA ALA A 541 -12.18 47.40 18.14
C ALA A 541 -13.20 47.22 17.01
N LYS A 542 -12.76 47.16 15.74
CA LYS A 542 -13.63 46.99 14.57
C LYS A 542 -14.34 45.63 14.57
N THR A 543 -13.69 44.57 15.04
CA THR A 543 -14.25 43.22 15.08
C THR A 543 -15.12 42.94 16.30
N GLY A 544 -15.12 43.86 17.28
CA GLY A 544 -15.77 43.68 18.58
C GLY A 544 -14.99 42.82 19.57
N LEU A 545 -13.77 42.37 19.21
CA LEU A 545 -12.95 41.51 20.07
C LEU A 545 -12.53 42.23 21.35
N THR A 546 -12.22 43.53 21.32
CA THR A 546 -11.86 44.30 22.52
C THR A 546 -12.95 44.24 23.59
N GLU A 547 -14.22 44.39 23.21
CA GLU A 547 -15.35 44.29 24.14
C GLU A 547 -15.54 42.87 24.65
N ALA A 548 -15.40 41.87 23.75
CA ALA A 548 -15.51 40.45 24.11
C ALA A 548 -14.42 40.02 25.10
N VAL A 549 -13.18 40.50 24.96
CA VAL A 549 -12.06 40.23 25.88
C VAL A 549 -12.34 40.79 27.27
N LEU A 550 -12.80 42.03 27.35
CA LEU A 550 -13.15 42.66 28.61
C LEU A 550 -14.33 41.97 29.30
N ALA A 551 -15.29 41.47 28.53
CA ALA A 551 -16.45 40.74 29.02
C ALA A 551 -16.17 39.27 29.37
N SER A 552 -15.13 38.66 28.79
CA SER A 552 -14.77 37.26 29.04
C SER A 552 -14.35 37.05 30.49
N THR A 553 -14.63 35.86 31.02
CA THR A 553 -14.13 35.40 32.33
C THR A 553 -13.14 34.25 32.19
N THR A 554 -12.84 33.81 30.97
CA THR A 554 -11.95 32.68 30.71
C THR A 554 -10.50 33.10 30.95
N THR A 555 -9.80 32.40 31.83
CA THR A 555 -8.37 32.64 32.06
C THR A 555 -7.51 31.96 30.98
N PRO A 556 -6.26 32.40 30.74
CA PRO A 556 -5.34 31.70 29.85
C PRO A 556 -5.18 30.21 30.19
N GLN A 557 -5.17 29.86 31.49
CA GLN A 557 -5.10 28.48 31.97
C GLN A 557 -6.32 27.66 31.51
N GLN A 558 -7.53 28.20 31.67
CA GLN A 558 -8.77 27.54 31.24
C GLN A 558 -8.82 27.38 29.71
N ALA A 559 -8.32 28.38 28.97
CA ALA A 559 -8.22 28.29 27.52
C ALA A 559 -7.25 27.19 27.08
N ALA A 560 -6.06 27.12 27.68
CA ALA A 560 -5.07 26.08 27.39
C ALA A 560 -5.59 24.67 27.70
N GLU A 561 -6.21 24.47 28.87
CA GLU A 561 -6.81 23.19 29.28
C GLU A 561 -7.95 22.77 28.35
N GLY A 562 -8.84 23.72 28.00
CA GLY A 562 -9.95 23.49 27.09
C GLY A 562 -9.48 23.10 25.68
N LEU A 563 -8.49 23.81 25.14
CA LEU A 563 -7.90 23.52 23.84
C LEU A 563 -7.23 22.15 23.82
N LEU A 564 -6.41 21.84 24.82
CA LEU A 564 -5.72 20.55 24.92
C LEU A 564 -6.72 19.39 25.03
N ALA A 565 -7.79 19.55 25.82
CA ALA A 565 -8.85 18.57 25.94
C ALA A 565 -9.57 18.34 24.61
N HIS A 566 -9.86 19.42 23.87
CA HIS A 566 -10.44 19.33 22.53
C HIS A 566 -9.52 18.60 21.55
N ILE A 567 -8.23 18.96 21.51
CA ILE A 567 -7.24 18.29 20.64
C ILE A 567 -7.14 16.80 20.97
N ARG A 568 -7.04 16.43 22.25
CA ARG A 568 -6.92 15.02 22.68
C ARG A 568 -8.13 14.16 22.33
N LYS A 569 -9.31 14.76 22.16
CA LYS A 569 -10.52 14.05 21.72
C LYS A 569 -10.36 13.49 20.29
N TYR A 570 -9.67 14.19 19.40
CA TYR A 570 -9.52 13.79 17.99
C TYR A 570 -8.10 13.31 17.66
N VAL A 571 -7.11 13.72 18.46
CA VAL A 571 -5.70 13.32 18.36
C VAL A 571 -5.27 12.73 19.71
N PRO A 572 -5.74 11.52 20.09
CA PRO A 572 -5.47 10.96 21.42
C PRO A 572 -3.99 10.59 21.61
N THR A 573 -3.31 10.19 20.53
CA THR A 573 -1.90 9.82 20.55
C THR A 573 -1.03 11.07 20.40
N PRO A 574 -0.12 11.35 21.36
CA PRO A 574 0.84 12.44 21.22
C PRO A 574 1.70 12.30 19.97
N LYS A 575 2.16 13.43 19.44
CA LYS A 575 3.07 13.56 18.30
C LYS A 575 2.52 13.04 16.96
N VAL A 576 1.20 12.88 16.83
CA VAL A 576 0.55 12.45 15.57
C VAL A 576 -0.03 13.63 14.79
N GLY A 577 -0.73 14.56 15.44
CA GLY A 577 -1.33 15.72 14.77
C GLY A 577 -0.30 16.81 14.49
N LEU A 578 -0.36 17.44 13.31
CA LEU A 578 0.49 18.57 12.94
C LEU A 578 -0.28 19.88 13.12
N LEU A 579 0.37 20.89 13.69
CA LEU A 579 -0.14 22.24 13.74
C LEU A 579 -0.19 22.83 12.32
N ALA A 580 -1.33 23.40 11.91
CA ALA A 580 -1.56 23.93 10.57
C ALA A 580 -2.20 25.32 10.60
N GLY A 581 -1.94 26.14 9.58
CA GLY A 581 -2.50 27.48 9.47
C GLY A 581 -1.67 28.38 8.56
N ASN A 582 -2.11 29.61 8.34
CA ASN A 582 -1.36 30.61 7.60
C ASN A 582 -0.38 31.34 8.52
N THR A 583 0.92 31.30 8.23
CA THR A 583 1.95 31.90 9.12
C THR A 583 1.90 31.27 10.52
N VAL A 584 1.49 30.00 10.62
CA VAL A 584 1.18 29.33 11.89
C VAL A 584 2.38 29.20 12.83
N HIS A 585 3.59 29.41 12.32
CA HIS A 585 4.78 29.52 13.17
C HIS A 585 4.70 30.70 14.16
N ALA A 586 3.93 31.75 13.85
CA ALA A 586 3.67 32.87 14.76
C ALA A 586 2.77 32.42 15.92
N ASP A 587 1.63 31.78 15.64
CA ASP A 587 0.74 31.18 16.64
C ASP A 587 1.49 30.17 17.51
N ARG A 588 2.29 29.31 16.88
CA ARG A 588 3.15 28.35 17.59
C ARG A 588 4.08 29.04 18.60
N GLY A 589 4.57 30.25 18.31
CA GLY A 589 5.39 31.03 19.22
C GLY A 589 4.69 31.33 20.53
N PHE A 590 3.42 31.71 20.48
CA PHE A 590 2.58 31.93 21.66
C PHE A 590 2.18 30.63 22.34
N LEU A 591 1.85 29.58 21.56
CA LEU A 591 1.53 28.26 22.10
C LEU A 591 2.72 27.59 22.81
N ALA A 592 3.95 28.00 22.50
CA ALA A 592 5.15 27.53 23.18
C ALA A 592 5.29 28.10 24.60
N LYS A 593 4.57 29.18 24.94
CA LYS A 593 4.58 29.81 26.26
C LYS A 593 3.56 29.19 27.20
N GLN A 594 3.87 29.20 28.49
CA GLN A 594 2.92 28.78 29.51
C GLN A 594 1.70 29.72 29.51
N PRO A 595 0.47 29.21 29.69
CA PRO A 595 0.11 27.83 30.04
C PRO A 595 -0.13 26.89 28.83
N TYR A 596 0.15 27.32 27.60
CA TYR A 596 -0.19 26.60 26.37
C TYR A 596 0.85 25.54 25.94
N THR A 597 2.07 25.57 26.50
CA THR A 597 3.17 24.63 26.18
C THR A 597 2.74 23.15 26.05
N PRO A 598 1.86 22.60 26.92
CA PRO A 598 1.38 21.22 26.78
C PRO A 598 0.70 20.88 25.43
N ILE A 599 0.17 21.88 24.71
CA ILE A 599 -0.40 21.72 23.37
C ILE A 599 0.70 21.44 22.35
N VAL A 600 1.78 22.23 22.35
CA VAL A 600 2.94 22.03 21.46
C VAL A 600 3.67 20.73 21.81
N GLU A 601 3.73 20.36 23.09
CA GLU A 601 4.24 19.07 23.54
C GLU A 601 3.37 17.89 23.07
N HIS A 602 2.06 18.08 22.93
CA HIS A 602 1.16 17.04 22.43
C HIS A 602 1.21 16.91 20.90
N LEU A 603 1.42 18.01 20.17
CA LEU A 603 1.49 18.01 18.70
C LEU A 603 2.88 17.58 18.18
N HIS A 604 2.91 17.15 16.91
CA HIS A 604 4.15 16.85 16.21
C HIS A 604 5.01 18.13 16.05
N HIS A 605 6.34 17.99 15.99
CA HIS A 605 7.25 19.14 15.96
C HIS A 605 7.20 19.93 14.63
N ARG A 606 6.82 19.25 13.54
CA ARG A 606 6.58 19.86 12.22
C ARG A 606 5.23 20.54 12.18
N ILE A 607 5.16 21.58 11.36
CA ILE A 607 3.95 22.33 11.06
C ILE A 607 3.59 22.19 9.59
N VAL A 608 2.37 22.58 9.24
CA VAL A 608 1.93 22.83 7.85
C VAL A 608 1.58 24.31 7.73
N ASP A 609 2.56 25.12 7.33
CA ASP A 609 2.40 26.56 7.12
C ASP A 609 1.90 26.84 5.69
N VAL A 610 0.63 27.23 5.56
CA VAL A 610 0.00 27.57 4.27
C VAL A 610 0.66 28.79 3.62
N SER A 611 1.23 29.70 4.40
CA SER A 611 2.01 30.82 3.87
C SER A 611 3.28 30.33 3.16
N SER A 612 3.88 29.21 3.59
CA SER A 612 5.03 28.61 2.89
C SER A 612 4.61 28.09 1.51
N LEU A 613 3.43 27.47 1.40
CA LEU A 613 2.88 27.03 0.11
C LEU A 613 2.62 28.23 -0.81
N LYS A 614 2.07 29.32 -0.28
CA LYS A 614 1.84 30.58 -1.00
C LYS A 614 3.14 31.21 -1.50
N GLU A 615 4.16 31.30 -0.64
CA GLU A 615 5.44 31.91 -0.99
C GLU A 615 6.25 31.05 -1.97
N ALA A 616 6.10 29.72 -1.92
CA ALA A 616 6.56 28.80 -2.96
C ALA A 616 5.81 29.03 -4.29
N ALA A 617 4.48 29.11 -4.26
CA ALA A 617 3.65 29.34 -5.44
C ALA A 617 4.02 30.65 -6.15
N LYS A 618 4.18 31.75 -5.39
CA LYS A 618 4.62 33.05 -5.94
C LYS A 618 5.91 32.97 -6.73
N ARG A 619 6.87 32.17 -6.24
CA ARG A 619 8.22 32.07 -6.84
C ARG A 619 8.28 31.09 -7.99
N TRP A 620 7.48 30.03 -7.93
CA TRP A 620 7.71 28.84 -8.76
C TRP A 620 6.55 28.49 -9.69
N CYS A 621 5.35 29.02 -9.43
CA CYS A 621 4.16 28.76 -10.25
C CYS A 621 3.89 29.91 -11.23
N PRO A 622 3.11 29.66 -12.30
CA PRO A 622 2.53 30.71 -13.12
C PRO A 622 1.70 31.70 -12.30
N ARG A 623 1.64 32.94 -12.77
CA ARG A 623 1.00 34.06 -12.05
C ARG A 623 -0.49 33.80 -11.79
N GLU A 624 -1.14 33.08 -12.70
CA GLU A 624 -2.55 32.72 -12.64
C GLU A 624 -2.87 31.82 -11.44
N ILE A 625 -1.93 30.96 -11.02
CA ILE A 625 -2.09 30.14 -9.81
C ILE A 625 -2.10 31.03 -8.56
N VAL A 626 -1.27 32.08 -8.53
CA VAL A 626 -1.21 33.00 -7.39
C VAL A 626 -2.45 33.90 -7.36
N GLU A 627 -2.91 34.37 -8.53
CA GLU A 627 -4.08 35.25 -8.66
C GLU A 627 -5.40 34.51 -8.44
N GLY A 628 -5.46 33.20 -8.69
CA GLY A 628 -6.65 32.37 -8.46
C GLY A 628 -6.86 31.93 -7.01
N ALA A 629 -5.88 32.15 -6.12
CA ALA A 629 -6.02 31.79 -4.71
C ALA A 629 -7.18 32.58 -4.05
N PRO A 630 -7.96 31.95 -3.14
CA PRO A 630 -9.06 32.61 -2.45
C PRO A 630 -8.63 33.93 -1.81
N VAL A 631 -9.38 35.00 -2.09
CA VAL A 631 -9.13 36.31 -1.50
C VAL A 631 -9.62 36.29 -0.06
N LYS A 632 -8.71 36.55 0.89
CA LYS A 632 -9.05 36.71 2.29
C LYS A 632 -10.01 37.89 2.48
N THR A 633 -11.13 37.65 3.16
CA THR A 633 -12.10 38.68 3.50
C THR A 633 -11.60 39.59 4.61
N GLY A 634 -10.61 39.12 5.39
CA GLY A 634 -9.92 39.91 6.41
C GLY A 634 -10.85 40.28 7.57
N THR A 635 -11.64 39.33 8.04
CA THR A 635 -12.49 39.53 9.21
C THR A 635 -11.69 39.61 10.51
N HIS A 636 -10.47 39.05 10.55
CA HIS A 636 -9.56 39.04 11.71
C HIS A 636 -10.27 38.52 12.96
N ARG A 637 -10.83 37.32 12.79
CA ARG A 637 -11.44 36.53 13.86
C ARG A 637 -10.92 35.12 13.69
N GLY A 638 -10.41 34.53 14.77
CA GLY A 638 -9.59 33.34 14.63
C GLY A 638 -10.29 32.15 13.95
N ARG A 639 -11.61 32.00 14.10
CA ARG A 639 -12.36 30.96 13.41
C ARG A 639 -12.39 31.15 11.89
N GLU A 640 -12.74 32.36 11.46
CA GLU A 640 -12.92 32.68 10.04
C GLU A 640 -11.57 32.63 9.33
N ASP A 641 -10.50 33.11 9.98
CA ASP A 641 -9.13 33.04 9.49
C ASP A 641 -8.63 31.58 9.33
N ILE A 642 -9.06 30.65 10.20
CA ILE A 642 -8.82 29.22 10.02
C ILE A 642 -9.59 28.67 8.81
N GLU A 643 -10.89 28.97 8.69
CA GLU A 643 -11.71 28.51 7.56
C GLU A 643 -11.15 29.02 6.22
N GLU A 644 -10.68 30.27 6.17
CA GLU A 644 -9.97 30.83 5.02
C GLU A 644 -8.64 30.12 4.75
N SER A 645 -7.88 29.77 5.80
CA SER A 645 -6.61 29.05 5.66
C SER A 645 -6.81 27.62 5.15
N ILE A 646 -7.88 26.94 5.57
CA ILE A 646 -8.28 25.63 5.05
C ILE A 646 -8.70 25.75 3.58
N ALA A 647 -9.46 26.79 3.22
CA ALA A 647 -9.86 27.04 1.83
C ALA A 647 -8.65 27.33 0.93
N GLU A 648 -7.69 28.14 1.38
CA GLU A 648 -6.43 28.40 0.67
C GLU A 648 -5.57 27.12 0.54
N ALA A 649 -5.49 26.30 1.59
CA ALA A 649 -4.82 25.00 1.52
C ALA A 649 -5.50 24.03 0.54
N ARG A 650 -6.84 23.98 0.49
CA ARG A 650 -7.61 23.18 -0.48
C ARG A 650 -7.32 23.63 -1.91
N TYR A 651 -7.24 24.94 -2.13
CA TYR A 651 -6.87 25.50 -3.42
C TYR A 651 -5.47 25.05 -3.84
N TYR A 652 -4.44 25.24 -3.01
CA TYR A 652 -3.09 24.79 -3.34
C TYR A 652 -2.99 23.27 -3.48
N ARG A 653 -3.70 22.49 -2.67
CA ARG A 653 -3.84 21.04 -2.85
C ARG A 653 -4.29 20.70 -4.26
N GLU A 654 -5.28 21.42 -4.80
CA GLU A 654 -5.86 21.12 -6.11
C GLU A 654 -4.99 21.59 -7.27
N VAL A 655 -4.51 22.84 -7.23
CA VAL A 655 -3.84 23.47 -8.38
C VAL A 655 -2.33 23.25 -8.40
N ILE A 656 -1.74 23.04 -7.22
CA ILE A 656 -0.32 22.69 -7.09
C ILE A 656 -0.25 21.17 -6.98
N PHE A 657 -0.72 20.58 -5.87
CA PHE A 657 -0.48 19.17 -5.52
C PHE A 657 -1.47 18.13 -6.10
N GLY A 658 -2.43 18.53 -6.93
CA GLY A 658 -3.49 17.65 -7.42
C GLY A 658 -2.99 16.66 -8.49
N ALA A 659 -3.86 15.71 -8.89
CA ALA A 659 -3.58 14.74 -9.95
C ALA A 659 -3.22 15.37 -11.32
N THR A 660 -3.39 16.69 -11.46
CA THR A 660 -3.00 17.53 -12.59
C THR A 660 -1.73 18.34 -12.33
N TRP A 661 -0.72 17.79 -11.64
CA TRP A 661 0.66 18.29 -11.64
C TRP A 661 1.34 18.17 -13.04
N SER A 662 0.56 18.15 -14.13
CA SER A 662 0.97 17.94 -15.53
C SER A 662 0.44 18.97 -16.54
N GLN A 663 -0.30 20.01 -16.15
CA GLN A 663 -0.77 21.04 -17.11
C GLN A 663 -0.28 22.46 -16.82
N GLY A 664 1.02 22.60 -16.55
CA GLY A 664 1.68 23.90 -16.48
C GLY A 664 2.21 24.39 -17.83
N ARG A 665 1.32 24.72 -18.80
CA ARG A 665 1.45 25.84 -19.77
C ARG A 665 0.44 25.87 -20.92
N GLU A 666 -0.21 24.77 -21.30
CA GLU A 666 -1.02 24.74 -22.54
C GLU A 666 -2.53 25.01 -22.34
N ALA A 667 -3.06 24.84 -21.13
CA ALA A 667 -4.51 24.92 -20.87
C ALA A 667 -5.08 26.36 -20.81
N LEU A 668 -4.25 27.41 -20.88
CA LEU A 668 -4.70 28.81 -20.80
C LEU A 668 -4.90 29.48 -22.19
N ALA A 669 -4.82 28.73 -23.29
CA ALA A 669 -4.87 29.28 -24.65
C ALA A 669 -6.11 28.91 -25.48
N ALA A 670 -7.09 28.18 -24.94
CA ALA A 670 -8.26 27.74 -25.73
C ALA A 670 -9.54 28.45 -25.27
N GLU A 671 -10.08 29.33 -26.13
CA GLU A 671 -11.43 29.87 -25.99
C GLU A 671 -12.50 28.79 -26.24
N PRO A 672 -13.66 28.85 -25.57
CA PRO A 672 -14.70 27.83 -25.72
C PRO A 672 -15.45 28.01 -27.05
N THR A 673 -15.45 26.97 -27.87
CA THR A 673 -16.40 26.85 -28.99
C THR A 673 -17.60 26.02 -28.53
N SER A 674 -18.78 26.54 -28.86
CA SER A 674 -20.07 25.91 -28.65
C SER A 674 -20.22 24.67 -29.52
N ASP A 675 -20.85 23.62 -28.99
CA ASP A 675 -22.00 22.93 -29.61
C ASP A 675 -22.14 21.53 -29.01
N ASP A 676 -22.87 21.47 -27.89
CA ASP A 676 -23.58 20.27 -27.45
C ASP A 676 -24.91 20.22 -28.20
N GLU A 677 -25.13 19.20 -29.04
CA GLU A 677 -26.39 18.46 -29.22
C GLU A 677 -26.37 17.62 -30.50
N GLN A 678 -26.56 16.30 -30.35
CA GLN A 678 -27.28 15.36 -31.22
C GLN A 678 -26.60 13.98 -31.21
N TRP A 679 -27.17 13.01 -30.49
CA TRP A 679 -28.13 12.08 -31.11
C TRP A 679 -28.48 10.93 -30.14
N ALA A 680 -29.76 10.84 -29.81
CA ALA A 680 -30.41 9.60 -29.42
C ALA A 680 -31.59 9.42 -30.39
N ASN A 681 -31.68 8.26 -31.05
CA ASN A 681 -32.91 7.57 -31.49
C ASN A 681 -32.60 6.46 -32.51
N ASN A 682 -32.82 5.19 -32.13
CA ASN A 682 -33.87 4.32 -32.70
C ASN A 682 -33.77 2.86 -32.22
N LEU A 683 -34.94 2.26 -32.02
CA LEU A 683 -35.24 0.98 -31.37
C LEU A 683 -35.81 -0.06 -32.37
N ILE A 684 -35.37 -1.35 -32.25
CA ILE A 684 -36.13 -2.65 -32.32
C ILE A 684 -36.61 -3.17 -33.74
N PRO A 685 -36.93 -4.47 -34.09
CA PRO A 685 -36.99 -5.82 -33.39
C PRO A 685 -36.53 -7.16 -34.11
N ASN A 686 -36.38 -8.25 -33.31
CA ASN A 686 -36.84 -9.69 -33.40
C ASN A 686 -36.28 -10.85 -34.32
N LEU A 687 -35.90 -11.96 -33.63
CA LEU A 687 -36.18 -13.44 -33.77
C LEU A 687 -35.55 -14.30 -34.93
N PRO A 688 -35.41 -15.67 -34.85
CA PRO A 688 -35.44 -16.67 -33.74
C PRO A 688 -34.35 -17.82 -33.79
N LEU A 689 -34.37 -18.71 -32.77
CA LEU A 689 -33.57 -19.96 -32.54
C LEU A 689 -33.96 -21.18 -33.42
N PRO A 690 -33.14 -22.26 -33.42
CA PRO A 690 -33.70 -23.59 -33.11
C PRO A 690 -32.82 -24.53 -32.25
N THR A 691 -33.53 -25.44 -31.57
CA THR A 691 -33.14 -26.59 -30.72
C THR A 691 -32.82 -27.88 -31.51
N PHE A 692 -32.02 -28.81 -30.97
CA PHE A 692 -32.24 -30.28 -31.06
C PHE A 692 -31.42 -31.10 -30.03
N VAL A 693 -31.97 -32.26 -29.62
CA VAL A 693 -31.58 -33.15 -28.49
C VAL A 693 -31.05 -34.54 -28.99
N PRO A 694 -30.80 -35.62 -28.19
CA PRO A 694 -29.50 -36.34 -28.04
C PRO A 694 -29.52 -37.85 -28.45
N THR A 695 -28.38 -38.59 -28.46
CA THR A 695 -28.35 -40.08 -28.31
C THR A 695 -26.95 -40.74 -28.08
N ASN A 696 -26.81 -41.49 -26.97
CA ASN A 696 -26.21 -42.82 -26.65
C ASN A 696 -24.92 -43.45 -27.32
N LEU A 697 -23.98 -43.88 -26.42
CA LEU A 697 -23.08 -45.09 -26.23
C LEU A 697 -23.02 -46.25 -27.28
N PRO A 698 -22.06 -47.26 -27.30
CA PRO A 698 -21.10 -47.76 -26.24
C PRO A 698 -19.68 -48.37 -26.65
N SER A 699 -18.79 -48.51 -25.64
CA SER A 699 -17.83 -49.59 -25.19
C SER A 699 -16.85 -50.47 -26.05
N THR A 700 -15.68 -50.76 -25.41
CA THR A 700 -14.68 -51.89 -25.48
C THR A 700 -13.56 -51.83 -26.56
N VAL A 701 -12.27 -52.18 -26.36
CA VAL A 701 -11.64 -53.47 -25.94
C VAL A 701 -10.22 -53.29 -25.32
N SER A 702 -9.84 -54.26 -24.48
CA SER A 702 -8.58 -54.48 -23.73
C SER A 702 -7.30 -54.80 -24.52
N SER A 703 -6.12 -54.67 -23.89
CA SER A 703 -5.17 -55.80 -23.77
C SER A 703 -4.15 -55.58 -22.63
N SER A 704 -3.85 -56.69 -21.95
CA SER A 704 -3.07 -56.85 -20.72
C SER A 704 -1.67 -57.38 -20.96
N PHE A 705 -0.70 -57.04 -20.12
CA PHE A 705 0.40 -57.95 -19.76
C PHE A 705 0.72 -57.87 -18.26
N SER A 706 0.55 -59.01 -17.59
CA SER A 706 0.79 -59.26 -16.17
C SER A 706 2.13 -59.96 -15.94
N PHE A 707 2.81 -59.67 -14.83
CA PHE A 707 3.82 -60.55 -14.25
C PHE A 707 3.54 -60.72 -12.75
N SER A 708 3.32 -61.97 -12.32
CA SER A 708 2.99 -62.35 -10.93
C SER A 708 4.23 -62.74 -10.14
N ILE A 709 4.26 -62.38 -8.85
CA ILE A 709 5.08 -63.01 -7.79
C ILE A 709 4.12 -63.28 -6.61
N PRO A 710 4.21 -64.42 -5.91
CA PRO A 710 3.12 -64.94 -5.10
C PRO A 710 3.09 -64.31 -3.71
N TYR A 711 1.91 -63.92 -3.23
CA TYR A 711 1.64 -63.75 -1.81
C TYR A 711 0.42 -64.61 -1.48
N SER A 712 0.60 -65.57 -0.60
CA SER A 712 -0.48 -66.37 -0.01
C SER A 712 -1.44 -65.43 0.73
N CYS A 713 -2.69 -65.39 0.27
CA CYS A 713 -3.76 -64.63 0.92
C CYS A 713 -4.30 -65.45 2.10
N PHE A 714 -4.10 -64.97 3.33
CA PHE A 714 -4.82 -65.44 4.49
C PHE A 714 -6.02 -64.51 4.72
N GLU A 715 -7.24 -65.02 4.60
CA GLU A 715 -8.44 -64.29 5.01
C GLU A 715 -8.59 -64.38 6.52
N LEU A 716 -8.35 -63.26 7.21
CA LEU A 716 -8.80 -63.05 8.59
C LEU A 716 -10.25 -62.57 8.53
N GLN A 717 -11.21 -63.46 8.78
CA GLN A 717 -12.58 -63.06 9.06
C GLN A 717 -12.65 -62.50 10.49
N SER A 718 -12.45 -61.19 10.64
CA SER A 718 -12.76 -60.48 11.87
C SER A 718 -13.73 -59.34 11.59
N THR A 719 -14.77 -59.23 12.41
CA THR A 719 -15.67 -58.07 12.42
C THR A 719 -14.90 -56.84 12.88
N MET A 720 -14.72 -55.85 11.99
CA MET A 720 -14.02 -54.61 12.32
C MET A 720 -14.90 -53.73 13.22
N SER A 721 -14.38 -53.32 14.38
CA SER A 721 -14.99 -52.27 15.20
C SER A 721 -14.08 -51.03 15.15
N VAL A 722 -14.66 -49.88 14.82
CA VAL A 722 -13.94 -48.60 14.79
C VAL A 722 -14.10 -47.94 16.16
N GLN A 723 -12.98 -47.56 16.77
CA GLN A 723 -12.94 -46.85 18.05
C GLN A 723 -12.46 -45.42 17.84
N THR A 724 -13.20 -44.46 18.37
CA THR A 724 -12.76 -43.06 18.43
C THR A 724 -11.85 -42.88 19.64
N VAL A 725 -10.68 -42.27 19.43
CA VAL A 725 -9.68 -42.03 20.48
C VAL A 725 -9.53 -40.53 20.69
N GLU A 726 -9.86 -40.05 21.88
CA GLU A 726 -9.76 -38.63 22.23
C GLU A 726 -8.35 -38.27 22.71
N PHE A 727 -7.83 -37.13 22.24
CA PHE A 727 -6.55 -36.58 22.69
C PHE A 727 -6.54 -35.05 22.51
N LYS A 728 -5.65 -34.37 23.23
CA LYS A 728 -5.43 -32.93 23.04
C LYS A 728 -4.49 -32.69 21.85
N PRO A 729 -4.70 -31.64 21.03
CA PRO A 729 -3.81 -31.32 19.92
C PRO A 729 -2.35 -31.13 20.37
N PHE A 730 -1.42 -31.78 19.66
CA PHE A 730 0.01 -31.71 19.96
C PHE A 730 0.68 -30.59 19.16
N GLN A 731 1.14 -29.55 19.87
CA GLN A 731 1.67 -28.34 19.24
C GLN A 731 3.00 -28.54 18.50
N ASP A 732 3.75 -29.58 18.84
CA ASP A 732 5.11 -29.81 18.34
C ASP A 732 5.20 -30.80 17.17
N GLN A 733 4.06 -31.12 16.53
CA GLN A 733 3.94 -32.06 15.41
C GLN A 733 4.20 -31.45 14.02
N LYS A 734 4.87 -30.29 13.93
CA LYS A 734 5.18 -29.65 12.64
C LYS A 734 6.18 -30.49 11.83
N PRO A 735 5.80 -31.11 10.69
CA PRO A 735 6.75 -31.79 9.83
C PRO A 735 7.42 -30.81 8.87
N GLY A 736 8.68 -31.06 8.53
CA GLY A 736 9.30 -30.46 7.34
C GLY A 736 9.04 -31.33 6.11
N THR A 737 9.52 -30.89 4.94
CA THR A 737 9.53 -31.70 3.68
C THR A 737 10.28 -33.04 3.83
N SER A 738 11.11 -33.13 4.87
CA SER A 738 11.85 -34.30 5.32
C SER A 738 11.12 -35.21 6.33
N GLY A 739 9.87 -34.89 6.67
CA GLY A 739 9.04 -35.55 7.67
C GLY A 739 9.14 -34.93 9.08
N LEU A 740 8.30 -35.41 10.00
CA LEU A 740 8.43 -35.13 11.44
C LEU A 740 9.53 -36.01 12.02
N ARG A 741 10.52 -35.41 12.69
CA ARG A 741 11.63 -36.13 13.33
C ARG A 741 11.73 -35.74 14.79
N LYS A 742 11.67 -36.73 15.67
CA LYS A 742 11.74 -36.57 17.13
C LYS A 742 12.40 -37.80 17.75
N LYS A 743 12.71 -37.74 19.05
CA LYS A 743 13.14 -38.92 19.80
C LYS A 743 12.03 -39.96 19.82
N VAL A 744 12.38 -41.24 19.79
CA VAL A 744 11.43 -42.37 19.93
C VAL A 744 10.52 -42.16 21.14
N THR A 745 11.06 -41.66 22.26
CA THR A 745 10.30 -41.40 23.50
C THR A 745 9.20 -40.35 23.35
N VAL A 746 9.32 -39.42 22.39
CA VAL A 746 8.27 -38.43 22.10
C VAL A 746 7.14 -39.09 21.32
N PHE A 747 7.50 -39.87 20.30
CA PHE A 747 6.51 -40.60 19.52
C PHE A 747 5.75 -41.67 20.32
N GLN A 748 6.36 -42.19 21.39
CA GLN A 748 5.76 -43.14 22.33
C GLN A 748 4.83 -42.47 23.38
N GLN A 749 4.73 -41.15 23.42
CA GLN A 749 3.74 -40.47 24.25
C GLN A 749 2.33 -40.89 23.81
N ALA A 750 1.42 -41.00 24.77
CA ALA A 750 0.05 -41.46 24.52
C ALA A 750 -0.60 -40.64 23.39
N HIS A 751 -1.10 -41.34 22.37
CA HIS A 751 -1.83 -40.79 21.23
C HIS A 751 -1.04 -39.86 20.30
N TYR A 752 0.26 -39.68 20.53
CA TYR A 752 1.08 -38.77 19.73
C TYR A 752 1.20 -39.25 18.28
N SER A 753 1.60 -40.50 18.09
CA SER A 753 1.80 -41.05 16.75
C SER A 753 0.48 -41.31 16.04
N GLU A 754 -0.56 -41.64 16.80
CA GLU A 754 -1.93 -41.82 16.33
C GLU A 754 -2.47 -40.53 15.73
N ALA A 755 -2.36 -39.42 16.47
CA ALA A 755 -2.75 -38.10 16.03
C ALA A 755 -2.04 -37.69 14.73
N PHE A 756 -0.72 -37.90 14.70
CA PHE A 756 0.09 -37.50 13.55
C PHE A 756 -0.23 -38.34 12.31
N VAL A 757 -0.38 -39.66 12.45
CA VAL A 757 -0.76 -40.55 11.34
C VAL A 757 -2.16 -40.21 10.82
N ALA A 758 -3.14 -39.96 11.69
CA ALA A 758 -4.48 -39.54 11.28
C ALA A 758 -4.45 -38.22 10.50
N SER A 759 -3.65 -37.24 10.94
CA SER A 759 -3.47 -35.97 10.23
C SER A 759 -2.85 -36.14 8.83
N ILE A 760 -1.91 -37.09 8.66
CA ILE A 760 -1.35 -37.44 7.35
C ILE A 760 -2.45 -37.97 6.44
N LEU A 761 -3.25 -38.93 6.93
CA LEU A 761 -4.31 -39.56 6.15
C LEU A 761 -5.38 -38.55 5.70
N LEU A 762 -5.86 -37.71 6.62
CA LEU A 762 -6.84 -36.65 6.32
C LEU A 762 -6.28 -35.57 5.37
N SER A 763 -4.96 -35.46 5.27
CA SER A 763 -4.28 -34.49 4.39
C SER A 763 -3.89 -35.05 3.02
N ILE A 764 -4.23 -36.32 2.72
CA ILE A 764 -3.97 -36.90 1.40
C ILE A 764 -4.72 -36.09 0.33
N PRO A 765 -4.05 -35.54 -0.69
CA PRO A 765 -4.69 -34.66 -1.68
C PRO A 765 -5.86 -35.29 -2.44
N GLU A 766 -5.77 -36.60 -2.70
CA GLU A 766 -6.78 -37.38 -3.44
C GLU A 766 -7.88 -37.95 -2.52
N GLY A 767 -7.82 -37.70 -1.21
CA GLY A 767 -8.68 -38.31 -0.20
C GLY A 767 -8.14 -39.66 0.33
N VAL A 768 -8.56 -40.03 1.54
CA VAL A 768 -8.10 -41.27 2.22
C VAL A 768 -8.98 -42.49 1.89
N GLU A 769 -10.28 -42.29 1.69
CA GLU A 769 -11.20 -43.40 1.44
C GLU A 769 -10.92 -44.08 0.10
N GLY A 770 -10.81 -45.41 0.10
CA GLY A 770 -10.50 -46.18 -1.10
C GLY A 770 -9.02 -46.16 -1.50
N SER A 771 -8.16 -45.43 -0.78
CA SER A 771 -6.77 -45.20 -1.16
C SER A 771 -5.90 -46.46 -1.11
N PHE A 772 -4.85 -46.47 -1.92
CA PHE A 772 -3.79 -47.48 -1.89
C PHE A 772 -2.48 -46.83 -1.46
N LEU A 773 -1.94 -47.19 -0.29
CA LEU A 773 -0.71 -46.60 0.24
C LEU A 773 0.44 -47.61 0.34
N VAL A 774 1.66 -47.10 0.18
CA VAL A 774 2.91 -47.84 0.40
C VAL A 774 3.53 -47.42 1.73
N ILE A 775 3.85 -48.38 2.59
CA ILE A 775 4.57 -48.11 3.84
C ILE A 775 6.03 -48.53 3.67
N GLY A 776 6.93 -47.56 3.82
CA GLY A 776 8.38 -47.76 3.78
C GLY A 776 9.03 -47.52 5.13
N GLY A 777 10.14 -48.18 5.40
CA GLY A 777 10.89 -48.02 6.64
C GLY A 777 12.32 -48.48 6.50
N ASP A 778 13.24 -47.81 7.21
CA ASP A 778 14.67 -48.10 7.20
C ASP A 778 15.12 -49.05 8.34
N GLY A 779 14.17 -49.64 9.08
CA GLY A 779 14.44 -50.62 10.13
C GLY A 779 14.80 -50.03 11.51
N ARG A 780 14.60 -48.73 11.73
CA ARG A 780 14.78 -48.10 13.05
C ARG A 780 13.93 -48.75 14.15
N TYR A 781 14.37 -48.58 15.40
CA TYR A 781 13.87 -49.28 16.59
C TYR A 781 12.34 -49.44 16.69
N TRP A 782 11.56 -48.42 16.36
CA TRP A 782 10.10 -48.40 16.54
C TRP A 782 9.30 -48.59 15.24
N ASN A 783 9.99 -49.00 14.16
CA ASN A 783 9.41 -49.14 12.83
C ASN A 783 8.28 -50.20 12.76
N PRO A 784 8.42 -51.41 13.33
CA PRO A 784 7.35 -52.43 13.28
C PRO A 784 6.06 -51.97 13.96
N GLU A 785 6.15 -51.33 15.12
CA GLU A 785 4.99 -50.87 15.90
C GLU A 785 4.23 -49.77 15.15
N VAL A 786 4.94 -48.82 14.55
CA VAL A 786 4.31 -47.75 13.77
C VAL A 786 3.71 -48.27 12.46
N CYS A 787 4.31 -49.27 11.82
CA CYS A 787 3.68 -49.94 10.67
C CYS A 787 2.31 -50.55 11.04
N GLN A 788 2.22 -51.20 12.21
CA GLN A 788 0.96 -51.75 12.71
C GLN A 788 -0.05 -50.64 13.06
N LEU A 789 0.43 -49.53 13.63
CA LEU A 789 -0.40 -48.38 13.92
C LEU A 789 -1.01 -47.77 12.65
N ILE A 790 -0.20 -47.52 11.63
CA ILE A 790 -0.65 -47.02 10.33
C ILE A 790 -1.65 -47.98 9.69
N ALA A 791 -1.45 -49.30 9.81
CA ALA A 791 -2.39 -50.28 9.29
C ALA A 791 -3.77 -50.20 9.98
N LYS A 792 -3.79 -50.07 11.31
CA LYS A 792 -5.04 -49.97 12.10
C LYS A 792 -5.78 -48.66 11.82
N ILE A 793 -5.08 -47.52 11.87
CA ILE A 793 -5.68 -46.21 11.62
C ILE A 793 -6.10 -46.11 10.15
N GLY A 794 -5.25 -46.55 9.21
CA GLY A 794 -5.58 -46.58 7.79
C GLY A 794 -6.87 -47.35 7.52
N ALA A 795 -7.03 -48.55 8.09
CA ALA A 795 -8.26 -49.33 7.96
C ALA A 795 -9.50 -48.59 8.50
N ALA A 796 -9.38 -47.93 9.66
CA ALA A 796 -10.47 -47.13 10.24
C ALA A 796 -10.88 -45.93 9.38
N TYR A 797 -9.93 -45.32 8.66
CA TYR A 797 -10.17 -44.19 7.75
C TYR A 797 -10.45 -44.63 6.29
N GLY A 798 -10.67 -45.92 6.04
CA GLY A 798 -11.09 -46.42 4.74
C GLY A 798 -9.96 -46.63 3.72
N VAL A 799 -8.69 -46.73 4.14
CA VAL A 799 -7.59 -47.13 3.25
C VAL A 799 -7.84 -48.56 2.76
N LYS A 800 -8.04 -48.71 1.45
CA LYS A 800 -8.44 -49.97 0.84
C LYS A 800 -7.30 -50.97 0.72
N LYS A 801 -6.07 -50.48 0.55
CA LYS A 801 -4.91 -51.35 0.36
C LYS A 801 -3.66 -50.74 0.96
N LEU A 802 -2.87 -51.57 1.63
CA LEU A 802 -1.52 -51.23 2.08
C LEU A 802 -0.52 -52.21 1.47
N LEU A 803 0.59 -51.68 0.94
CA LEU A 803 1.76 -52.47 0.57
C LEU A 803 2.89 -52.11 1.52
N ILE A 804 3.26 -53.07 2.37
CA ILE A 804 4.25 -52.90 3.42
C ILE A 804 5.46 -53.79 3.09
N GLY A 805 6.67 -53.25 3.24
CA GLY A 805 7.89 -54.06 3.16
C GLY A 805 7.89 -55.20 4.17
N GLN A 806 8.57 -56.31 3.87
CA GLN A 806 8.72 -57.41 4.83
C GLN A 806 9.36 -56.88 6.12
N ASN A 807 8.76 -57.19 7.27
CA ASN A 807 9.13 -56.65 8.59
C ASN A 807 9.07 -55.11 8.71
N GLY A 808 8.29 -54.43 7.85
CA GLY A 808 8.25 -52.96 7.78
C GLY A 808 9.50 -52.35 7.14
N ILE A 809 10.37 -53.16 6.53
CA ILE A 809 11.61 -52.70 5.91
C ILE A 809 11.42 -52.57 4.41
N LEU A 810 11.46 -51.33 3.94
CA LEU A 810 11.43 -50.97 2.53
C LEU A 810 12.03 -49.57 2.40
N SER A 811 13.23 -49.49 1.81
CA SER A 811 13.99 -48.24 1.76
C SER A 811 13.21 -47.14 1.05
N THR A 812 13.45 -45.88 1.43
CA THR A 812 12.76 -44.72 0.83
C THR A 812 12.81 -44.72 -0.71
N PRO A 813 13.96 -44.95 -1.38
CA PRO A 813 13.99 -45.03 -2.85
C PRO A 813 13.15 -46.19 -3.42
N ALA A 814 13.13 -47.35 -2.76
CA ALA A 814 12.35 -48.50 -3.17
C ALA A 814 10.84 -48.25 -3.00
N ALA A 815 10.44 -47.68 -1.87
CA ALA A 815 9.06 -47.25 -1.63
C ALA A 815 8.61 -46.22 -2.67
N SER A 816 9.41 -45.18 -2.93
CA SER A 816 9.17 -44.18 -3.98
C SER A 816 9.06 -44.77 -5.38
N HIS A 817 9.84 -45.79 -5.70
CA HIS A 817 9.72 -46.51 -6.97
C HIS A 817 8.42 -47.32 -7.04
N ILE A 818 8.05 -48.02 -5.96
CA ILE A 818 6.83 -48.84 -5.89
C ILE A 818 5.58 -47.95 -5.96
N ILE A 819 5.56 -46.80 -5.27
CA ILE A 819 4.45 -45.84 -5.33
C ILE A 819 4.14 -45.50 -6.79
N ARG A 820 5.17 -45.07 -7.55
CA ARG A 820 5.03 -44.77 -8.98
C ARG A 820 4.63 -45.99 -9.81
N LYS A 821 5.35 -47.12 -9.64
CA LYS A 821 5.18 -48.32 -10.46
C LYS A 821 3.83 -49.01 -10.25
N ARG A 822 3.26 -48.91 -9.05
CA ARG A 822 1.98 -49.51 -8.68
C ARG A 822 0.85 -48.49 -8.64
N GLN A 823 1.12 -47.23 -9.02
CA GLN A 823 0.17 -46.11 -9.00
C GLN A 823 -0.54 -46.01 -7.64
N ALA A 824 0.23 -46.09 -6.56
CA ALA A 824 -0.30 -45.88 -5.21
C ALA A 824 -0.61 -44.39 -5.01
N THR A 825 -1.67 -44.09 -4.26
CA THR A 825 -2.10 -42.73 -3.86
C THR A 825 -0.99 -41.96 -3.15
N GLY A 826 -0.08 -42.67 -2.47
CA GLY A 826 1.09 -42.11 -1.82
C GLY A 826 1.79 -43.13 -0.94
N GLY A 827 2.64 -42.65 -0.03
CA GLY A 827 3.26 -43.53 0.95
C GLY A 827 3.75 -42.85 2.21
N ILE A 828 3.71 -43.59 3.32
CA ILE A 828 4.21 -43.17 4.62
C ILE A 828 5.54 -43.85 4.86
N LEU A 829 6.58 -43.04 5.08
CA LEU A 829 7.97 -43.47 5.21
C LEU A 829 8.48 -43.24 6.63
N LEU A 830 8.96 -44.31 7.26
CA LEU A 830 9.48 -44.35 8.61
C LEU A 830 11.01 -44.24 8.58
N THR A 831 11.51 -43.02 8.73
CA THR A 831 12.94 -42.72 8.68
C THR A 831 13.24 -41.36 9.34
N ALA A 832 14.41 -41.24 9.97
CA ALA A 832 15.00 -39.95 10.34
C ALA A 832 16.26 -39.62 9.50
N SER A 833 16.33 -40.17 8.27
CA SER A 833 17.44 -39.98 7.33
C SER A 833 18.79 -40.42 7.92
N HIS A 834 19.75 -39.52 8.07
CA HIS A 834 21.11 -39.80 8.57
C HIS A 834 21.24 -39.69 10.10
N ASN A 835 20.17 -39.32 10.82
CA ASN A 835 20.23 -39.17 12.26
C ASN A 835 20.39 -40.54 12.95
N PRO A 836 21.13 -40.63 14.09
CA PRO A 836 21.29 -41.88 14.81
C PRO A 836 19.94 -42.52 15.17
N GLY A 837 19.80 -43.83 14.95
CA GLY A 837 18.63 -44.62 15.36
C GLY A 837 18.84 -45.28 16.74
N GLY A 838 17.75 -45.78 17.34
CA GLY A 838 17.79 -46.50 18.63
C GLY A 838 16.66 -46.09 19.59
N PRO A 839 16.46 -46.81 20.69
CA PRO A 839 15.33 -46.64 21.61
C PRO A 839 15.25 -45.26 22.27
N LYS A 840 16.37 -44.54 22.37
CA LYS A 840 16.45 -43.18 22.92
C LYS A 840 16.86 -42.14 21.87
N ASN A 841 16.93 -42.54 20.60
CA ASN A 841 17.45 -41.73 19.50
C ASN A 841 16.34 -41.37 18.51
N ASP A 842 16.71 -40.88 17.32
CA ASP A 842 15.77 -40.24 16.42
C ASP A 842 14.96 -41.25 15.61
N PHE A 843 13.66 -40.99 15.56
CA PHE A 843 12.69 -41.62 14.68
C PHE A 843 12.01 -40.55 13.84
N GLY A 844 11.40 -40.94 12.73
CA GLY A 844 10.66 -39.98 11.94
C GLY A 844 9.60 -40.61 11.06
N ILE A 845 8.56 -39.84 10.79
CA ILE A 845 7.42 -40.21 9.95
C ILE A 845 7.30 -39.14 8.87
N LYS A 846 7.30 -39.57 7.61
CA LYS A 846 7.27 -38.70 6.43
C LYS A 846 6.18 -39.16 5.47
N TYR A 847 5.56 -38.23 4.76
CA TYR A 847 4.65 -38.55 3.65
C TYR A 847 5.33 -38.28 2.29
N ASN A 848 5.07 -39.17 1.33
CA ASN A 848 5.43 -39.03 -0.07
C ASN A 848 4.16 -39.09 -0.94
N LEU A 849 4.11 -38.26 -1.97
CA LEU A 849 2.97 -38.17 -2.91
C LEU A 849 2.93 -39.35 -3.90
N ALA A 850 1.85 -39.45 -4.68
CA ALA A 850 1.68 -40.45 -5.75
C ALA A 850 2.80 -40.44 -6.81
N ASN A 851 3.50 -39.31 -6.98
CA ASN A 851 4.70 -39.23 -7.83
C ASN A 851 5.95 -39.85 -7.19
N GLY A 852 5.85 -40.42 -5.99
CA GLY A 852 6.94 -41.01 -5.21
C GLY A 852 7.90 -40.01 -4.58
N GLY A 853 7.71 -38.70 -4.75
CA GLY A 853 8.52 -37.64 -4.17
C GLY A 853 8.11 -37.26 -2.74
N PRO A 854 8.97 -36.54 -1.99
CA PRO A 854 8.59 -35.96 -0.69
C PRO A 854 7.36 -35.06 -0.81
N ALA A 855 6.52 -35.05 0.23
CA ALA A 855 5.47 -34.04 0.35
C ALA A 855 6.08 -32.62 0.32
N PRO A 856 5.60 -31.73 -0.56
CA PRO A 856 6.02 -30.33 -0.57
C PRO A 856 5.51 -29.61 0.68
N GLU A 857 6.04 -28.43 0.94
CA GLU A 857 5.73 -27.67 2.14
C GLU A 857 4.23 -27.37 2.31
N SER A 858 3.50 -27.16 1.21
CA SER A 858 2.04 -27.00 1.22
C SER A 858 1.31 -28.21 1.83
N VAL A 859 1.77 -29.42 1.55
CA VAL A 859 1.17 -30.65 2.09
C VAL A 859 1.63 -30.89 3.52
N THR A 860 2.89 -30.62 3.86
CA THR A 860 3.37 -30.75 5.25
C THR A 860 2.77 -29.72 6.18
N ASN A 861 2.47 -28.52 5.69
CA ASN A 861 1.72 -27.49 6.43
C ASN A 861 0.26 -27.90 6.60
N LYS A 862 -0.38 -28.47 5.57
CA LYS A 862 -1.74 -29.03 5.70
C LYS A 862 -1.80 -30.13 6.77
N ILE A 863 -0.82 -31.04 6.80
CA ILE A 863 -0.69 -32.09 7.83
C ILE A 863 -0.60 -31.45 9.23
N TYR A 864 0.22 -30.42 9.39
CA TYR A 864 0.38 -29.72 10.66
C TYR A 864 -0.90 -28.98 11.10
N GLU A 865 -1.57 -28.26 10.20
CA GLU A 865 -2.79 -27.52 10.55
C GLU A 865 -3.98 -28.47 10.79
N THR A 866 -4.05 -29.59 10.07
CA THR A 866 -5.04 -30.67 10.32
C THR A 866 -4.83 -31.28 11.70
N SER A 867 -3.57 -31.40 12.17
CA SER A 867 -3.28 -31.85 13.53
C SER A 867 -3.76 -30.89 14.64
N LYS A 868 -4.15 -29.65 14.27
CA LYS A 868 -4.59 -28.59 15.20
C LYS A 868 -6.09 -28.26 15.18
N THR A 869 -6.83 -28.48 14.08
CA THR A 869 -8.11 -27.77 13.80
C THR A 869 -9.33 -28.66 13.50
N LEU A 870 -9.38 -29.91 13.99
CA LEU A 870 -10.45 -30.88 13.67
C LEU A 870 -11.91 -30.41 13.90
N THR A 871 -12.18 -29.35 14.68
CA THR A 871 -13.55 -28.90 15.03
C THR A 871 -14.11 -27.80 14.10
N SER A 872 -13.30 -26.81 13.68
CA SER A 872 -13.77 -25.64 12.90
C SER A 872 -14.14 -26.03 11.46
N TYR A 873 -13.35 -26.92 10.86
CA TYR A 873 -13.67 -27.52 9.56
C TYR A 873 -14.98 -28.30 9.58
N LYS A 874 -15.26 -28.95 10.72
CA LYS A 874 -16.43 -29.80 10.85
C LYS A 874 -17.73 -28.99 10.86
N ILE A 875 -17.73 -27.81 11.47
CA ILE A 875 -18.88 -26.90 11.44
C ILE A 875 -19.16 -26.44 10.00
N ALA A 876 -18.11 -26.06 9.26
CA ALA A 876 -18.23 -25.62 7.87
C ALA A 876 -18.64 -26.74 6.89
N ASP A 877 -18.34 -28.00 7.20
CA ASP A 877 -18.75 -29.18 6.43
C ASP A 877 -20.20 -29.63 6.75
N LEU A 878 -20.70 -29.30 7.94
CA LEU A 878 -22.03 -29.74 8.40
C LEU A 878 -23.18 -28.81 7.98
N THR A 879 -22.88 -27.59 7.53
CA THR A 879 -23.88 -26.68 6.93
C THR A 879 -24.39 -27.25 5.61
N GLN A 880 -25.68 -27.13 5.33
CA GLN A 880 -26.32 -27.65 4.12
C GLN A 880 -26.61 -26.56 3.08
N ILE A 881 -26.80 -25.31 3.53
CA ILE A 881 -27.08 -24.16 2.67
C ILE A 881 -25.79 -23.40 2.38
N PHE A 882 -24.91 -23.25 3.37
CA PHE A 882 -23.63 -22.60 3.16
C PHE A 882 -22.66 -23.50 2.39
N THR A 883 -22.14 -22.99 1.27
CA THR A 883 -21.12 -23.67 0.47
C THR A 883 -19.72 -23.28 0.95
N LEU A 884 -18.86 -24.26 1.23
CA LEU A 884 -17.46 -24.01 1.60
C LEU A 884 -16.69 -23.39 0.43
N ALA A 885 -16.14 -22.18 0.60
CA ALA A 885 -15.43 -21.46 -0.46
C ALA A 885 -14.24 -20.65 0.07
N GLU A 886 -13.18 -20.49 -0.75
CA GLU A 886 -12.01 -19.65 -0.42
C GLU A 886 -12.25 -18.16 -0.69
N SER A 887 -13.37 -17.78 -1.30
CA SER A 887 -13.68 -16.40 -1.61
C SER A 887 -15.15 -16.14 -1.35
N LEU A 888 -15.42 -15.17 -0.48
CA LEU A 888 -16.78 -14.79 -0.09
C LEU A 888 -17.25 -13.64 -0.97
N GLY A 889 -17.92 -13.96 -2.08
CA GLY A 889 -18.47 -12.96 -3.01
C GLY A 889 -19.51 -13.50 -4.01
N GLY A 890 -20.03 -14.71 -3.75
CA GLY A 890 -21.11 -15.31 -4.53
C GLY A 890 -22.48 -14.76 -4.16
N VAL A 891 -23.50 -15.10 -4.96
CA VAL A 891 -24.91 -14.79 -4.66
C VAL A 891 -25.51 -15.81 -3.70
N GLU A 892 -24.90 -16.99 -3.63
CA GLU A 892 -25.15 -18.06 -2.67
C GLU A 892 -24.48 -17.80 -1.32
N SER A 893 -25.02 -18.40 -0.27
CA SER A 893 -24.41 -18.36 1.06
C SER A 893 -23.12 -19.19 1.12
N LEU A 894 -22.04 -18.59 1.64
CA LEU A 894 -20.69 -19.17 1.62
C LEU A 894 -20.09 -19.22 3.03
N VAL A 895 -19.32 -20.27 3.32
CA VAL A 895 -18.59 -20.45 4.59
C VAL A 895 -17.10 -20.66 4.30
N GLU A 896 -16.22 -20.12 5.16
CA GLU A 896 -14.77 -20.34 5.09
C GLU A 896 -14.17 -20.54 6.49
N VAL A 897 -13.03 -21.23 6.55
CA VAL A 897 -12.19 -21.37 7.75
C VAL A 897 -10.85 -20.67 7.47
N PRO A 898 -10.75 -19.34 7.70
CA PRO A 898 -9.67 -18.51 7.16
C PRO A 898 -8.27 -19.01 7.53
N SER A 899 -8.07 -19.48 8.77
CA SER A 899 -6.80 -20.01 9.29
C SER A 899 -6.24 -21.19 8.50
N SER A 900 -7.08 -21.89 7.76
CA SER A 900 -6.69 -23.10 7.04
C SER A 900 -6.90 -23.00 5.53
N MET A 901 -7.49 -21.89 5.09
CA MET A 901 -7.82 -21.59 3.70
C MET A 901 -7.08 -20.31 3.29
N THR A 902 -7.78 -19.18 3.21
CA THR A 902 -7.28 -17.89 2.70
C THR A 902 -6.05 -17.35 3.44
N HIS A 903 -5.90 -17.67 4.72
CA HIS A 903 -4.81 -17.20 5.58
C HIS A 903 -3.85 -18.34 5.96
N ALA A 904 -3.92 -19.51 5.31
CA ALA A 904 -3.03 -20.63 5.60
C ALA A 904 -1.53 -20.30 5.44
N GLY A 905 -1.20 -19.32 4.60
CA GLY A 905 0.16 -18.85 4.35
C GLY A 905 0.70 -17.82 5.35
N ILE A 906 -0.12 -17.31 6.27
CA ILE A 906 0.26 -16.28 7.24
C ILE A 906 0.62 -16.95 8.58
N PRO A 907 1.77 -16.61 9.20
CA PRO A 907 2.14 -17.11 10.52
C PRO A 907 1.08 -16.84 11.59
N ARG A 908 0.86 -17.82 12.49
CA ARG A 908 -0.24 -17.76 13.48
C ARG A 908 -0.21 -16.52 14.35
N ASP A 909 0.95 -16.09 14.82
CA ASP A 909 1.15 -14.88 15.60
C ASP A 909 0.68 -13.62 14.86
N GLN A 910 0.93 -13.56 13.56
CA GLN A 910 0.48 -12.45 12.71
C GLN A 910 -1.02 -12.54 12.40
N ARG A 911 -1.58 -13.74 12.25
CA ARG A 911 -3.03 -13.95 12.08
C ARG A 911 -3.82 -13.60 13.32
N GLU A 912 -3.40 -14.09 14.48
CA GLU A 912 -4.06 -13.81 15.76
C GLU A 912 -3.97 -12.32 16.12
N ALA A 913 -2.86 -11.66 15.80
CA ALA A 913 -2.72 -10.21 15.98
C ALA A 913 -3.74 -9.39 15.17
N VAL A 914 -4.26 -9.94 14.07
CA VAL A 914 -5.33 -9.33 13.25
C VAL A 914 -6.69 -9.99 13.45
N GLY A 915 -6.85 -10.79 14.51
CA GLY A 915 -8.13 -11.40 14.89
C GLY A 915 -8.51 -12.67 14.11
N VAL A 916 -7.59 -13.25 13.34
CA VAL A 916 -7.80 -14.49 12.59
C VAL A 916 -7.28 -15.67 13.40
N PHE A 917 -8.15 -16.21 14.26
CA PHE A 917 -7.84 -17.36 15.11
C PHE A 917 -8.03 -18.68 14.37
N ASP A 918 -7.37 -19.74 14.84
CA ASP A 918 -7.44 -21.08 14.23
C ASP A 918 -8.86 -21.68 14.28
N ASP A 919 -9.71 -21.18 15.19
CA ASP A 919 -11.12 -21.54 15.37
C ASP A 919 -12.12 -20.56 14.73
N LEU A 920 -11.62 -19.54 14.02
CA LEU A 920 -12.48 -18.61 13.30
C LEU A 920 -13.18 -19.30 12.12
N VAL A 921 -14.51 -19.27 12.12
CA VAL A 921 -15.35 -19.60 10.96
C VAL A 921 -15.95 -18.28 10.47
N ARG A 922 -15.84 -18.01 9.17
CA ARG A 922 -16.41 -16.81 8.56
C ARG A 922 -17.48 -17.23 7.57
N ILE A 923 -18.59 -16.51 7.59
CA ILE A 923 -19.76 -16.76 6.74
C ILE A 923 -20.11 -15.50 5.94
N SER A 924 -20.62 -15.69 4.74
CA SER A 924 -21.22 -14.67 3.89
C SER A 924 -22.63 -15.13 3.54
N CYS A 925 -23.63 -14.30 3.81
CA CYS A 925 -25.02 -14.62 3.50
C CYS A 925 -25.32 -14.21 2.06
N GLY A 926 -25.86 -15.15 1.29
CA GLY A 926 -26.39 -14.94 -0.05
C GLY A 926 -27.84 -14.44 -0.03
N VAL A 927 -28.57 -14.70 -1.11
CA VAL A 927 -29.97 -14.26 -1.31
C VAL A 927 -31.03 -15.22 -0.74
N GLU A 928 -30.60 -16.26 -0.02
CA GLU A 928 -31.51 -17.22 0.63
C GLU A 928 -32.27 -16.59 1.82
N ASP A 929 -33.33 -17.24 2.28
CA ASP A 929 -34.13 -16.76 3.41
C ASP A 929 -33.32 -16.75 4.72
N ALA A 930 -33.34 -15.61 5.42
CA ALA A 930 -32.54 -15.42 6.62
C ALA A 930 -32.86 -16.42 7.75
N ALA A 931 -34.12 -16.86 7.88
CA ALA A 931 -34.48 -17.85 8.89
C ALA A 931 -33.94 -19.24 8.53
N ASP A 932 -33.84 -19.58 7.25
CA ASP A 932 -33.22 -20.82 6.79
C ASP A 932 -31.71 -20.85 7.04
N LEU A 933 -31.01 -19.75 6.75
CA LEU A 933 -29.57 -19.63 7.02
C LEU A 933 -29.25 -19.75 8.51
N VAL A 934 -30.03 -19.09 9.37
CA VAL A 934 -29.87 -19.19 10.82
C VAL A 934 -30.16 -20.62 11.30
N ARG A 935 -31.20 -21.27 10.80
CA ARG A 935 -31.52 -22.67 11.14
C ARG A 935 -30.40 -23.63 10.72
N ASP A 936 -29.81 -23.43 9.56
CA ASP A 936 -28.74 -24.28 9.04
C ASP A 936 -27.47 -24.17 9.89
N VAL A 937 -27.05 -22.94 10.23
CA VAL A 937 -25.88 -22.72 11.10
C VAL A 937 -26.12 -23.28 12.51
N ILE A 938 -27.29 -23.06 13.11
CA ILE A 938 -27.63 -23.62 14.43
C ILE A 938 -27.63 -25.15 14.38
N SER A 939 -28.22 -25.75 13.33
CA SER A 939 -28.23 -27.20 13.13
C SER A 939 -26.81 -27.78 12.97
N ALA A 940 -25.95 -27.13 12.18
CA ALA A 940 -24.56 -27.53 12.00
C ALA A 940 -23.76 -27.43 13.31
N LEU A 941 -23.97 -26.35 14.07
CA LEU A 941 -23.36 -26.16 15.39
C LEU A 941 -23.83 -27.22 16.39
N ASP A 942 -25.14 -27.44 16.48
CA ASP A 942 -25.75 -28.42 17.37
C ASP A 942 -25.31 -29.85 17.00
N ARG A 943 -25.15 -30.17 15.71
CA ARG A 943 -24.63 -31.47 15.26
C ARG A 943 -23.14 -31.62 15.54
N ALA A 944 -22.34 -30.58 15.31
CA ALA A 944 -20.92 -30.59 15.66
C ALA A 944 -20.71 -30.82 17.17
N VAL A 945 -21.56 -30.22 18.02
CA VAL A 945 -21.54 -30.35 19.48
C VAL A 945 -22.21 -31.64 19.98
N ALA A 946 -23.31 -32.09 19.37
CA ALA A 946 -24.03 -33.30 19.74
C ALA A 946 -23.25 -34.56 19.34
N GLU A 947 -22.56 -34.55 18.20
CA GLU A 947 -21.63 -35.63 17.86
C GLU A 947 -20.45 -35.68 18.85
N GLN A 948 -19.97 -34.54 19.36
CA GLN A 948 -19.00 -34.53 20.48
C GLN A 948 -19.60 -35.09 21.79
N LYS A 949 -20.87 -34.81 22.10
CA LYS A 949 -21.54 -35.32 23.31
C LYS A 949 -21.99 -36.79 23.22
N ILE A 950 -22.41 -37.28 22.04
CA ILE A 950 -22.73 -38.69 21.80
C ILE A 950 -21.45 -39.53 21.89
N THR A 951 -20.29 -38.96 21.54
CA THR A 951 -18.97 -39.58 21.71
C THR A 951 -18.52 -39.59 23.19
N ALA A 952 -18.80 -38.53 23.95
CA ALA A 952 -18.53 -38.47 25.39
C ALA A 952 -19.49 -39.32 26.26
N ALA A 953 -20.77 -39.42 25.88
CA ALA A 953 -21.78 -40.19 26.61
C ALA A 953 -21.66 -41.71 26.38
N ASN A 954 -21.18 -42.13 25.20
CA ASN A 954 -20.87 -43.54 24.93
C ASN A 954 -19.49 -43.98 25.49
N GLY A 955 -18.71 -43.04 26.04
CA GLY A 955 -17.38 -43.28 26.62
C GLY A 955 -17.32 -43.37 28.14
N ASN A 956 -18.43 -43.16 28.87
CA ASN A 956 -18.41 -43.22 30.33
C ASN A 956 -19.56 -44.05 30.93
N SER A 957 -19.49 -45.36 30.75
CA SER A 957 -19.92 -46.31 31.76
C SER A 957 -18.69 -46.94 32.41
N ASN A 958 -18.02 -46.20 33.30
CA ASN A 958 -17.58 -46.70 34.62
C ASN A 958 -16.68 -45.67 35.34
N GLY A 959 -17.25 -45.06 36.37
CA GLY A 959 -16.66 -45.12 37.72
C GLY A 959 -15.60 -44.08 38.12
N ASN A 960 -16.05 -43.17 38.97
CA ASN A 960 -15.36 -42.61 40.15
C ASN A 960 -14.19 -41.61 39.97
N GLY A 961 -14.51 -40.35 40.27
CA GLY A 961 -13.99 -39.68 41.48
C GLY A 961 -12.59 -39.08 41.42
N HIS A 962 -12.49 -37.80 41.07
CA HIS A 962 -12.19 -36.69 41.99
C HIS A 962 -12.18 -35.35 41.26
#